data_AF-A0A848EEQ2-F1
#
_entry.id   AF-A0A848EEQ2-F1
#
_cell.length_a   1.000
_cell.length_b   1.000
_cell.length_c   1.000
_cell.angle_alpha   90.00
_cell.angle_beta   90.00
_cell.angle_gamma   90.00
#
_symmetry.space_group_name_H-M   'P 1'
#
loop_
_entity.id
_entity.type
_entity.pdbx_description
1 polymer ?
#
loop_
_entity_poly.entity_id
_entity_poly.type
_entity_poly.pdbx_seq_one_letter_code
_entity_poly.pdbx_strand_id
1 'polypeptide(L)'
;MNTVVMPINLETAHNTVRGYHNNRLEEFPGISYPQQRRLSMNMMTPGRMVPATAVASTGPNGLTALAVAGLRAVRRKGAERPAIPGIIDGWTDLGPARRRDLKTAVGLLARASSKDLAQIPFTARSVREILARTTPAAVRLGDSSFTAYRGHLRYVLRRLDLLAERRRAGGELLPAWAPLVAALTDKIAWLRLKAFVGFCSDRGLDPMAVDDAVFADYLAHLQSADVRGSAREAVRRVAKGWNHAAETVPGWPATRLTAPAAEPRQYSLAFEAYPASLQADIAAFEARLTRNSGEAPFEEDRDGPDEPLRPASVRTRMDSLRLALAALVHSGTPPEGILDLAMVVEVGNLKRILNWHFLRAGKRKGAQLGIISDTLRVVAKHHARLEGHALRKALNLLRQAKPKRQARMTERNMRLLAELEDPTRRAAILHLPRHLMMIAERQRTGWIDERGREHTPHLLEAARTAALAVAIEIELHCPIRIENLSHLRLGHDLVKLDSRSRGYTHVRIAAEAVKNDVPIEWALDADTSAVLEAFIRHYRPLLPNAGSDWLFPSKAHLDQPRHKGGLGNAISLAIHRSVGVRMSTHQFRALAGAFILGANPHAIEDLRLVLGHTTFDTSMRFYASWAPKGAIARLTEVLTTERRRTRLIADAAFAKRNRGVMPPLVPLPPGVAGRKRGRRQ
;
A
#
# COMPACT_ATOMS: atom_id res chain seq x y z
N MET A 1 9.35 -61.70 -12.25
CA MET A 1 8.04 -62.09 -12.80
C MET A 1 7.42 -60.82 -13.36
N ASN A 2 7.64 -60.52 -14.64
CA ASN A 2 6.75 -60.88 -15.76
C ASN A 2 5.37 -60.19 -15.56
N THR A 3 4.83 -59.33 -16.43
CA THR A 3 5.06 -59.16 -17.88
C THR A 3 4.21 -57.97 -18.41
N VAL A 4 4.66 -57.34 -19.52
CA VAL A 4 3.86 -56.80 -20.67
C VAL A 4 3.07 -55.50 -20.39
N VAL A 5 3.36 -54.31 -20.95
CA VAL A 5 3.79 -53.79 -22.29
C VAL A 5 2.78 -54.03 -23.42
N MET A 6 2.05 -52.99 -23.87
CA MET A 6 2.02 -52.50 -25.26
C MET A 6 0.85 -51.50 -25.52
N PRO A 7 0.95 -50.67 -26.59
CA PRO A 7 0.39 -49.32 -26.71
C PRO A 7 -0.72 -49.22 -27.78
N ILE A 8 -1.28 -48.03 -27.98
CA ILE A 8 -1.93 -47.65 -29.25
C ILE A 8 -1.44 -46.25 -29.64
N ASN A 9 -0.99 -46.15 -30.89
CA ASN A 9 -0.48 -44.95 -31.55
C ASN A 9 -1.20 -44.83 -32.91
N LEU A 10 -1.24 -43.60 -33.45
CA LEU A 10 -1.60 -43.21 -34.84
C LEU A 10 -3.12 -43.26 -35.15
N GLU A 11 -3.75 -42.38 -35.93
CA GLU A 11 -3.28 -41.37 -36.87
C GLU A 11 -4.46 -40.47 -37.35
N THR A 12 -4.12 -39.24 -37.79
CA THR A 12 -4.75 -38.41 -38.86
C THR A 12 -6.27 -38.17 -38.99
N ALA A 13 -6.63 -36.88 -39.06
CA ALA A 13 -7.52 -36.37 -40.11
C ALA A 13 -7.23 -34.89 -40.44
N HIS A 14 -6.94 -34.65 -41.72
CA HIS A 14 -6.80 -33.37 -42.41
C HIS A 14 -8.16 -32.67 -42.67
N ASN A 15 -8.14 -31.33 -42.69
CA ASN A 15 -8.81 -30.39 -43.62
C ASN A 15 -8.63 -28.99 -43.03
N THR A 16 -7.81 -28.06 -43.54
CA THR A 16 -7.72 -27.43 -44.88
C THR A 16 -9.05 -26.87 -45.37
N VAL A 17 -9.20 -25.54 -45.36
CA VAL A 17 -9.48 -24.69 -46.55
C VAL A 17 -9.25 -23.20 -46.20
N ARG A 18 -8.29 -22.60 -46.93
CA ARG A 18 -8.20 -21.24 -47.56
C ARG A 18 -9.05 -20.09 -46.99
N GLY A 19 -8.56 -18.87 -46.85
CA GLY A 19 -7.44 -18.18 -47.51
C GLY A 19 -7.97 -16.98 -48.31
N TYR A 20 -7.36 -15.80 -48.15
CA TYR A 20 -7.30 -14.76 -49.19
C TYR A 20 -6.04 -13.91 -49.00
N HIS A 21 -5.16 -13.97 -50.00
CA HIS A 21 -4.01 -13.11 -50.24
C HIS A 21 -4.43 -11.95 -51.17
N ASN A 22 -3.84 -10.76 -50.97
CA ASN A 22 -3.03 -10.02 -51.97
C ASN A 22 -2.57 -8.69 -51.33
N ASN A 23 -1.27 -8.48 -51.10
CA ASN A 23 -0.25 -7.94 -52.02
C ASN A 23 -0.54 -6.54 -52.60
N ARG A 24 0.27 -5.54 -52.20
CA ARG A 24 1.05 -4.74 -53.15
C ARG A 24 2.13 -3.88 -52.47
N LEU A 25 3.33 -4.01 -53.01
CA LEU A 25 4.49 -3.15 -52.90
C LEU A 25 4.24 -1.84 -53.67
N GLU A 26 4.65 -0.69 -53.12
CA GLU A 26 5.16 0.45 -53.89
C GLU A 26 6.29 1.14 -53.11
N GLU A 27 7.43 1.24 -53.76
CA GLU A 27 8.61 2.05 -53.42
C GLU A 27 8.35 3.53 -53.74
N PHE A 28 9.06 4.47 -53.07
CA PHE A 28 9.76 5.64 -53.63
C PHE A 28 10.22 6.64 -52.50
N PRO A 29 11.15 7.59 -52.75
CA PRO A 29 12.39 7.69 -51.98
C PRO A 29 12.63 9.07 -51.31
N GLY A 30 13.68 9.12 -50.46
CA GLY A 30 14.58 10.27 -50.31
C GLY A 30 14.08 11.54 -49.61
N ILE A 31 14.83 12.02 -48.62
CA ILE A 31 15.43 13.38 -48.58
C ILE A 31 16.21 13.57 -47.26
N SER A 32 17.52 13.63 -47.44
CA SER A 32 18.55 14.50 -46.84
C SER A 32 18.45 15.03 -45.40
N TYR A 33 19.48 14.68 -44.62
CA TYR A 33 20.00 15.45 -43.47
C TYR A 33 20.64 16.78 -43.92
N PRO A 34 20.77 17.73 -42.98
CA PRO A 34 22.07 18.41 -42.88
C PRO A 34 22.67 18.39 -41.47
N GLN A 35 24.00 18.33 -41.53
CA GLN A 35 24.98 18.31 -40.45
C GLN A 35 25.18 19.67 -39.76
N GLN A 36 25.62 19.57 -38.50
CA GLN A 36 26.64 20.39 -37.82
C GLN A 36 26.49 21.91 -37.73
N ARG A 37 26.53 22.41 -36.47
CA ARG A 37 27.59 23.34 -36.03
C ARG A 37 27.74 23.32 -34.50
N ARG A 38 28.95 22.97 -34.04
CA ARG A 38 29.48 23.29 -32.71
C ARG A 38 29.82 24.77 -32.68
N LEU A 39 29.45 25.48 -31.62
CA LEU A 39 30.22 26.61 -31.10
C LEU A 39 30.12 26.63 -29.57
N SER A 40 31.29 26.73 -28.96
CA SER A 40 31.58 26.76 -27.52
C SER A 40 31.74 28.19 -27.00
N MET A 41 31.49 28.36 -25.70
CA MET A 41 31.99 29.43 -24.80
C MET A 41 31.44 30.86 -25.00
N ASN A 42 30.69 31.41 -24.04
CA ASN A 42 31.27 32.12 -22.89
C ASN A 42 30.20 32.68 -21.93
N MET A 43 30.61 32.87 -20.68
CA MET A 43 29.86 33.42 -19.56
C MET A 43 29.41 34.86 -19.78
N MET A 44 28.19 35.22 -19.34
CA MET A 44 27.84 36.51 -18.72
C MET A 44 26.37 36.53 -18.28
N THR A 45 26.14 36.63 -16.97
CA THR A 45 24.97 37.29 -16.35
C THR A 45 25.51 38.61 -15.74
N PRO A 46 24.72 39.66 -15.42
CA PRO A 46 23.26 39.78 -15.48
C PRO A 46 22.74 41.12 -16.07
N GLY A 47 21.57 41.09 -16.71
CA GLY A 47 20.88 42.31 -17.17
C GLY A 47 19.38 42.16 -17.12
N ARG A 48 18.73 42.95 -16.27
CA ARG A 48 17.27 43.18 -16.22
C ARG A 48 16.74 43.41 -17.64
N MET A 49 15.84 42.54 -18.09
CA MET A 49 14.93 42.85 -19.20
C MET A 49 13.52 42.39 -18.81
N VAL A 50 12.64 43.38 -18.73
CA VAL A 50 11.18 43.25 -18.73
C VAL A 50 10.77 42.78 -20.13
N PRO A 51 10.00 41.69 -20.27
CA PRO A 51 9.26 41.46 -21.50
C PRO A 51 7.77 41.71 -21.29
N ALA A 52 7.29 42.67 -22.07
CA ALA A 52 6.03 42.69 -22.81
C ALA A 52 4.87 41.83 -22.27
N THR A 53 3.84 42.57 -21.86
CA THR A 53 2.42 42.20 -21.79
C THR A 53 1.98 41.25 -22.90
N ALA A 54 1.74 39.99 -22.54
CA ALA A 54 0.77 39.13 -23.21
C ALA A 54 -0.46 39.05 -22.29
N VAL A 55 -1.57 39.60 -22.79
CA VAL A 55 -2.88 39.67 -22.12
C VAL A 55 -3.39 38.25 -21.92
N ALA A 56 -3.24 37.72 -20.71
CA ALA A 56 -3.95 36.53 -20.26
C ALA A 56 -5.37 36.93 -19.89
N SER A 57 -6.34 36.43 -20.66
CA SER A 57 -7.77 36.55 -20.41
C SER A 57 -8.11 36.06 -18.99
N THR A 58 -8.50 36.99 -18.13
CA THR A 58 -9.02 36.75 -16.79
C THR A 58 -10.51 36.37 -16.81
N GLY A 59 -10.85 35.18 -16.30
CA GLY A 59 -12.17 34.79 -15.79
C GLY A 59 -12.42 33.27 -15.81
N PRO A 60 -13.13 32.66 -14.82
CA PRO A 60 -13.84 33.25 -13.68
C PRO A 60 -13.19 32.96 -12.29
N ASN A 61 -13.04 34.03 -11.51
CA ASN A 61 -12.98 34.17 -10.04
C ASN A 61 -12.51 32.99 -9.16
N GLY A 62 -11.20 32.91 -8.90
CA GLY A 62 -10.67 32.20 -7.74
C GLY A 62 -10.58 33.12 -6.52
N LEU A 63 -11.38 32.86 -5.48
CA LEU A 63 -11.24 33.50 -4.17
C LEU A 63 -9.89 33.09 -3.56
N THR A 64 -9.11 34.03 -2.99
CA THR A 64 -8.07 33.63 -2.01
C THR A 64 -8.76 33.10 -0.76
N ALA A 65 -8.09 32.36 0.13
CA ALA A 65 -8.74 31.93 1.38
C ALA A 65 -9.20 33.12 2.29
N LEU A 66 -9.03 34.36 1.82
CA LEU A 66 -9.34 35.63 2.45
C LEU A 66 -10.06 36.68 1.55
N ALA A 67 -10.47 36.41 0.31
CA ALA A 67 -11.16 37.40 -0.56
C ALA A 67 -12.33 36.73 -1.29
N VAL A 68 -13.55 37.25 -1.50
CA VAL A 68 -14.29 38.51 -1.35
C VAL A 68 -15.79 38.17 -1.52
N ALA A 69 -16.67 38.98 -0.92
CA ALA A 69 -18.11 39.00 -1.16
C ALA A 69 -18.48 39.61 -2.52
N GLY A 70 -19.41 38.98 -3.25
CA GLY A 70 -20.07 39.62 -4.39
C GLY A 70 -20.73 38.70 -5.41
N LEU A 71 -21.72 37.90 -5.02
CA LEU A 71 -22.97 37.88 -5.78
C LEU A 71 -23.92 38.83 -5.04
N ARG A 72 -23.97 40.08 -5.51
CA ARG A 72 -24.81 41.22 -5.06
C ARG A 72 -24.52 41.79 -3.65
N ALA A 73 -23.71 42.85 -3.57
CA ALA A 73 -23.96 44.04 -2.71
C ALA A 73 -22.84 45.10 -2.82
N VAL A 74 -23.23 46.24 -3.40
CA VAL A 74 -22.83 47.64 -3.12
C VAL A 74 -21.44 47.95 -2.53
N ARG A 75 -20.71 48.78 -3.29
CA ARG A 75 -19.56 49.61 -2.86
C ARG A 75 -19.78 50.26 -1.49
N ARG A 76 -19.02 49.88 -0.47
CA ARG A 76 -18.60 50.79 0.62
C ARG A 76 -17.12 50.60 0.93
N LYS A 77 -16.36 51.70 0.92
CA LYS A 77 -14.95 51.78 1.33
C LYS A 77 -14.86 51.58 2.85
N GLY A 78 -13.91 50.76 3.32
CA GLY A 78 -13.40 50.85 4.70
C GLY A 78 -13.79 49.74 5.69
N ALA A 79 -14.14 48.53 5.28
CA ALA A 79 -14.35 47.40 6.21
C ALA A 79 -13.38 46.24 5.95
N GLU A 80 -12.65 45.81 6.98
CA GLU A 80 -11.84 44.58 6.97
C GLU A 80 -12.71 43.38 6.60
N ARG A 81 -12.22 42.56 5.66
CA ARG A 81 -12.95 41.42 5.06
C ARG A 81 -12.72 40.15 5.89
N PRO A 82 -13.74 39.35 6.25
CA PRO A 82 -13.54 38.14 7.03
C PRO A 82 -12.95 36.99 6.20
N ALA A 83 -11.99 36.25 6.77
CA ALA A 83 -11.37 35.04 6.20
C ALA A 83 -12.39 33.90 5.97
N ILE A 84 -12.10 32.88 5.14
CA ILE A 84 -12.96 31.68 4.99
C ILE A 84 -13.37 31.07 6.35
N PRO A 85 -12.48 30.95 7.34
CA PRO A 85 -12.88 30.56 8.70
C PRO A 85 -13.98 31.45 9.32
N GLY A 86 -13.95 32.76 9.08
CA GLY A 86 -14.99 33.70 9.50
C GLY A 86 -16.30 33.53 8.72
N ILE A 87 -16.25 33.17 7.43
CA ILE A 87 -17.47 32.82 6.67
C ILE A 87 -18.13 31.56 7.26
N ILE A 88 -17.32 30.56 7.62
CA ILE A 88 -17.82 29.32 8.25
C ILE A 88 -18.48 29.63 9.61
N ASP A 89 -17.97 30.62 10.35
CA ASP A 89 -18.57 31.06 11.62
C ASP A 89 -19.97 31.68 11.44
N GLY A 90 -20.23 32.30 10.28
CA GLY A 90 -21.54 32.83 9.90
C GLY A 90 -22.58 31.78 9.46
N TRP A 91 -22.21 30.50 9.29
CA TRP A 91 -23.15 29.43 8.89
C TRP A 91 -23.97 28.92 10.08
N THR A 92 -25.05 29.63 10.40
CA THR A 92 -25.92 29.40 11.57
C THR A 92 -26.73 28.10 11.49
N ASP A 93 -26.95 27.57 10.30
CA ASP A 93 -27.61 26.28 10.01
C ASP A 93 -26.75 25.06 10.39
N LEU A 94 -25.46 25.24 10.72
CA LEU A 94 -24.57 24.15 11.14
C LEU A 94 -24.36 24.14 12.65
N GLY A 95 -24.19 22.96 13.24
CA GLY A 95 -23.80 22.84 14.64
C GLY A 95 -22.37 23.36 14.92
N PRO A 96 -22.05 23.81 16.16
CA PRO A 96 -20.72 24.35 16.51
C PRO A 96 -19.56 23.38 16.23
N ALA A 97 -19.77 22.08 16.47
CA ALA A 97 -18.78 21.04 16.18
C ALA A 97 -18.48 20.94 14.67
N ARG A 98 -19.53 21.02 13.84
CA ARG A 98 -19.39 20.96 12.38
C ARG A 98 -18.64 22.18 11.83
N ARG A 99 -18.95 23.39 12.31
CA ARG A 99 -18.21 24.60 11.94
C ARG A 99 -16.73 24.48 12.29
N ARG A 100 -16.41 24.00 13.49
CA ARG A 100 -15.03 23.76 13.94
C ARG A 100 -14.27 22.83 12.98
N ASP A 101 -14.86 21.68 12.65
CA ASP A 101 -14.23 20.70 11.76
C ASP A 101 -13.93 21.23 10.35
N LEU A 102 -14.82 22.09 9.83
CA LEU A 102 -14.64 22.73 8.52
C LEU A 102 -13.51 23.76 8.58
N LYS A 103 -13.44 24.57 9.66
CA LYS A 103 -12.34 25.52 9.88
C LYS A 103 -10.99 24.80 10.03
N THR A 104 -10.95 23.71 10.79
CA THR A 104 -9.75 22.87 10.94
C THR A 104 -9.31 22.29 9.59
N ALA A 105 -10.25 21.86 8.74
CA ALA A 105 -9.93 21.37 7.41
C ALA A 105 -9.36 22.47 6.50
N VAL A 106 -9.85 23.71 6.58
CA VAL A 106 -9.27 24.86 5.86
C VAL A 106 -7.86 25.18 6.38
N GLY A 107 -7.66 25.21 7.69
CA GLY A 107 -6.36 25.44 8.33
C GLY A 107 -5.30 24.38 7.97
N LEU A 108 -5.73 23.18 7.58
CA LEU A 108 -4.84 22.14 7.05
C LEU A 108 -4.07 22.62 5.81
N LEU A 109 -4.65 23.46 4.96
CA LEU A 109 -4.02 23.91 3.71
C LEU A 109 -2.77 24.75 3.96
N ALA A 110 -2.78 25.59 5.00
CA ALA A 110 -1.60 26.34 5.41
C ALA A 110 -0.49 25.39 5.89
N ARG A 111 -0.84 24.42 6.74
CA ARG A 111 0.11 23.40 7.23
C ARG A 111 0.67 22.53 6.10
N ALA A 112 -0.15 22.22 5.11
CA ALA A 112 0.19 21.37 3.98
C ALA A 112 1.07 22.08 2.93
N SER A 113 0.92 23.40 2.78
CA SER A 113 1.66 24.20 1.80
C SER A 113 2.83 24.99 2.40
N SER A 114 2.96 25.01 3.72
CA SER A 114 3.88 25.89 4.46
C SER A 114 3.72 27.37 4.11
N LYS A 115 2.49 27.78 3.78
CA LYS A 115 2.13 29.16 3.44
C LYS A 115 1.03 29.65 4.37
N ASP A 116 0.95 30.96 4.55
CA ASP A 116 -0.22 31.58 5.16
C ASP A 116 -1.47 31.27 4.31
N LEU A 117 -2.61 31.01 4.97
CA LEU A 117 -3.90 30.85 4.29
C LEU A 117 -4.19 32.03 3.35
N ALA A 118 -3.80 33.25 3.72
CA ALA A 118 -3.97 34.45 2.90
C ALA A 118 -3.33 34.34 1.51
N GLN A 119 -2.24 33.57 1.39
CA GLN A 119 -1.47 33.40 0.17
C GLN A 119 -1.93 32.20 -0.67
N ILE A 120 -2.96 31.49 -0.22
CA ILE A 120 -3.47 30.29 -0.88
C ILE A 120 -4.77 30.67 -1.61
N PRO A 121 -4.77 30.66 -2.95
CA PRO A 121 -6.02 30.64 -3.71
C PRO A 121 -6.87 29.47 -3.21
N PHE A 122 -8.14 29.66 -2.90
CA PHE A 122 -9.05 28.62 -2.43
C PHE A 122 -9.91 28.10 -3.59
N THR A 123 -9.26 27.49 -4.58
CA THR A 123 -9.92 26.85 -5.73
C THR A 123 -9.80 25.33 -5.64
N ALA A 124 -10.65 24.60 -6.36
CA ALA A 124 -10.53 23.14 -6.44
C ALA A 124 -9.12 22.69 -6.90
N ARG A 125 -8.53 23.45 -7.83
CA ARG A 125 -7.18 23.20 -8.37
C ARG A 125 -6.09 23.39 -7.33
N SER A 126 -6.05 24.52 -6.64
CA SER A 126 -5.01 24.80 -5.64
C SER A 126 -5.11 23.87 -4.44
N VAL A 127 -6.34 23.58 -3.96
CA VAL A 127 -6.59 22.61 -2.90
C VAL A 127 -6.08 21.22 -3.32
N ARG A 128 -6.34 20.80 -4.56
CA ARG A 128 -5.82 19.54 -5.12
C ARG A 128 -4.29 19.52 -5.16
N GLU A 129 -3.66 20.56 -5.71
CA GLU A 129 -2.20 20.63 -5.86
C GLU A 129 -1.49 20.55 -4.50
N ILE A 130 -2.02 21.24 -3.49
CA ILE A 130 -1.53 21.18 -2.11
C ILE A 130 -1.72 19.77 -1.54
N LEU A 131 -2.91 19.19 -1.65
CA LEU A 131 -3.23 17.88 -1.09
C LEU A 131 -2.57 16.70 -1.83
N ALA A 132 -2.17 16.89 -3.08
CA ALA A 132 -1.46 15.89 -3.89
C ALA A 132 0.04 15.82 -3.52
N ARG A 133 0.63 16.96 -3.17
CA ARG A 133 2.03 17.06 -2.70
C ARG A 133 2.18 16.74 -1.22
N THR A 134 1.07 16.62 -0.50
CA THR A 134 1.02 16.39 0.95
C THR A 134 0.69 14.96 1.27
N THR A 135 1.43 14.38 2.20
CA THR A 135 1.08 13.08 2.80
C THR A 135 0.41 13.30 4.17
N PRO A 136 -0.45 12.38 4.63
CA PRO A 136 -1.04 12.47 5.97
C PRO A 136 0.04 12.67 7.05
N ALA A 137 1.16 11.97 6.93
CA ALA A 137 2.29 12.10 7.84
C ALA A 137 2.92 13.50 7.82
N ALA A 138 3.04 14.15 6.64
CA ALA A 138 3.60 15.50 6.52
C ALA A 138 2.78 16.55 7.30
N VAL A 139 1.47 16.33 7.44
CA VAL A 139 0.56 17.18 8.23
C VAL A 139 0.22 16.59 9.61
N ARG A 140 0.96 15.56 10.05
CA ARG A 140 0.77 14.88 11.35
C ARG A 140 -0.67 14.38 11.55
N LEU A 141 -1.26 13.81 10.51
CA LEU A 141 -2.60 13.22 10.53
C LEU A 141 -2.55 11.74 10.17
N GLY A 142 -3.48 10.99 10.74
CA GLY A 142 -3.84 9.66 10.24
C GLY A 142 -4.56 9.74 8.90
N ASP A 143 -4.52 8.66 8.13
CA ASP A 143 -5.14 8.60 6.80
C ASP A 143 -6.67 8.77 6.79
N SER A 144 -7.35 8.27 7.83
CA SER A 144 -8.80 8.44 8.01
C SER A 144 -9.14 9.92 8.21
N SER A 145 -8.42 10.60 9.10
CA SER A 145 -8.56 12.04 9.36
C SER A 145 -8.25 12.87 8.11
N PHE A 146 -7.19 12.52 7.38
CA PHE A 146 -6.86 13.19 6.12
C PHE A 146 -7.95 13.01 5.05
N THR A 147 -8.58 11.82 5.00
CA THR A 147 -9.71 11.55 4.12
C THR A 147 -10.96 12.34 4.52
N ALA A 148 -11.24 12.46 5.82
CA ALA A 148 -12.34 13.26 6.34
C ALA A 148 -12.15 14.76 6.01
N TYR A 149 -10.96 15.31 6.22
CA TYR A 149 -10.66 16.71 5.89
C TYR A 149 -10.72 17.00 4.40
N ARG A 150 -10.32 16.06 3.53
CA ARG A 150 -10.57 16.15 2.09
C ARG A 150 -12.07 16.26 1.78
N GLY A 151 -12.91 15.57 2.53
CA GLY A 151 -14.37 15.68 2.44
C GLY A 151 -14.89 17.04 2.90
N HIS A 152 -14.35 17.56 4.00
CA HIS A 152 -14.71 18.87 4.56
C HIS A 152 -14.30 20.03 3.63
N LEU A 153 -13.08 20.01 3.09
CA LEU A 153 -12.64 21.00 2.10
C LEU A 153 -13.53 21.02 0.85
N ARG A 154 -13.98 19.83 0.39
CA ARG A 154 -14.93 19.74 -0.72
C ARG A 154 -16.30 20.33 -0.37
N TYR A 155 -16.76 20.11 0.86
CA TYR A 155 -18.00 20.69 1.35
C TYR A 155 -17.94 22.22 1.36
N VAL A 156 -16.84 22.78 1.88
CA VAL A 156 -16.62 24.24 1.88
C VAL A 156 -16.56 24.79 0.45
N LEU A 157 -15.80 24.15 -0.45
CA LEU A 157 -15.72 24.57 -1.85
C LEU A 157 -17.09 24.60 -2.55
N ARG A 158 -17.95 23.60 -2.30
CA ARG A 158 -19.30 23.56 -2.88
C ARG A 158 -20.21 24.64 -2.31
N ARG A 159 -20.16 24.81 -1.00
CA ARG A 159 -21.02 25.76 -0.28
C ARG A 159 -20.68 27.22 -0.59
N LEU A 160 -19.51 27.46 -1.14
CA LEU A 160 -19.07 28.77 -1.65
C LEU A 160 -19.21 28.90 -3.18
N ASP A 161 -19.86 27.94 -3.85
CA ASP A 161 -19.98 27.86 -5.31
C ASP A 161 -18.65 27.83 -6.08
N LEU A 162 -17.55 27.46 -5.40
CA LEU A 162 -16.20 27.33 -5.98
C LEU A 162 -15.92 25.91 -6.52
N LEU A 163 -16.89 25.03 -6.37
CA LEU A 163 -16.88 23.68 -6.89
C LEU A 163 -18.32 23.30 -7.21
N ALA A 164 -18.57 22.90 -8.46
CA ALA A 164 -19.90 22.48 -8.90
C ALA A 164 -20.50 21.47 -7.92
N GLU A 165 -21.78 21.66 -7.60
CA GLU A 165 -22.53 20.67 -6.83
C GLU A 165 -22.45 19.32 -7.54
N ARG A 166 -22.21 18.27 -6.76
CA ARG A 166 -22.48 16.94 -7.26
C ARG A 166 -23.99 16.79 -7.22
N ARG A 167 -24.67 17.17 -8.31
CA ARG A 167 -26.08 16.81 -8.48
C ARG A 167 -26.18 15.32 -8.19
N ARG A 168 -27.08 14.94 -7.27
CA ARG A 168 -27.41 13.52 -7.10
C ARG A 168 -27.86 13.08 -8.49
N ALA A 169 -27.31 11.98 -9.00
CA ALA A 169 -27.71 11.38 -10.26
C ALA A 169 -29.17 10.91 -10.16
N GLY A 170 -30.07 11.87 -10.31
CA GLY A 170 -31.52 11.82 -10.18
C GLY A 170 -32.19 12.99 -10.88
N GLY A 171 -31.48 13.68 -11.79
CA GLY A 171 -32.16 14.29 -12.92
C GLY A 171 -32.75 13.17 -13.78
N GLU A 172 -33.90 13.40 -14.39
CA GLU A 172 -34.48 12.45 -15.33
C GLU A 172 -33.45 12.18 -16.43
N LEU A 173 -33.14 10.90 -16.64
CA LEU A 173 -32.30 10.49 -17.76
C LEU A 173 -33.04 10.85 -19.05
N LEU A 174 -32.31 11.23 -20.11
CA LEU A 174 -32.98 11.39 -21.40
C LEU A 174 -33.69 10.07 -21.76
N PRO A 175 -34.88 10.13 -22.39
CA PRO A 175 -35.67 8.93 -22.68
C PRO A 175 -34.89 7.82 -23.39
N ALA A 176 -33.95 8.18 -24.25
CA ALA A 176 -33.07 7.24 -24.97
C ALA A 176 -32.16 6.39 -24.06
N TRP A 177 -31.81 6.88 -22.87
CA TRP A 177 -30.99 6.12 -21.90
C TRP A 177 -31.80 5.08 -21.11
N ALA A 178 -33.10 5.31 -20.91
CA ALA A 178 -33.95 4.46 -20.07
C ALA A 178 -33.97 2.97 -20.50
N PRO A 179 -34.20 2.61 -21.78
CA PRO A 179 -34.23 1.19 -22.19
C PRO A 179 -32.86 0.52 -22.03
N LEU A 180 -31.76 1.25 -22.29
CA LEU A 180 -30.39 0.72 -22.16
C LEU A 180 -30.00 0.48 -20.70
N VAL A 181 -30.39 1.39 -19.80
CA VAL A 181 -30.15 1.24 -18.36
C VAL A 181 -31.00 0.10 -17.78
N ALA A 182 -32.22 -0.09 -18.27
CA ALA A 182 -33.06 -1.23 -17.87
C ALA A 182 -32.49 -2.58 -18.33
N ALA A 183 -31.85 -2.63 -19.50
CA ALA A 183 -31.22 -3.83 -20.04
C ALA A 183 -29.88 -4.20 -19.36
N LEU A 184 -29.28 -3.30 -18.57
CA LEU A 184 -28.06 -3.56 -17.80
C LEU A 184 -28.33 -4.41 -16.54
N THR A 185 -28.12 -5.73 -16.64
CA THR A 185 -28.28 -6.66 -15.51
C THR A 185 -27.10 -6.62 -14.51
N ASP A 186 -25.89 -6.23 -14.95
CA ASP A 186 -24.73 -6.09 -14.07
C ASP A 186 -24.80 -4.79 -13.23
N LYS A 187 -25.22 -4.94 -11.97
CA LYS A 187 -25.26 -3.87 -10.97
C LYS A 187 -23.91 -3.18 -10.76
N ILE A 188 -22.79 -3.90 -10.91
CA ILE A 188 -21.45 -3.33 -10.76
C ILE A 188 -21.09 -2.48 -11.99
N ALA A 189 -21.43 -2.93 -13.20
CA ALA A 189 -21.28 -2.13 -14.41
C ALA A 189 -22.09 -0.84 -14.32
N TRP A 190 -23.35 -0.91 -13.88
CA TRP A 190 -24.17 0.28 -13.69
C TRP A 190 -23.58 1.26 -12.67
N LEU A 191 -23.09 0.77 -11.53
CA LEU A 191 -22.42 1.63 -10.53
C LEU A 191 -21.20 2.39 -11.09
N ARG A 192 -20.53 1.83 -12.11
CA ARG A 192 -19.42 2.49 -12.82
C ARG A 192 -19.93 3.54 -13.80
N LEU A 193 -21.02 3.25 -14.52
CA LEU A 193 -21.54 4.07 -15.62
C LEU A 193 -22.47 5.20 -15.16
N LYS A 194 -23.17 5.05 -14.04
CA LYS A 194 -24.23 5.96 -13.58
C LYS A 194 -23.85 7.44 -13.60
N ALA A 195 -22.63 7.76 -13.15
CA ALA A 195 -22.16 9.15 -13.09
C ALA A 195 -21.78 9.73 -14.46
N PHE A 196 -21.46 8.87 -15.44
CA PHE A 196 -21.15 9.27 -16.80
C PHE A 196 -22.44 9.41 -17.62
N VAL A 197 -23.35 8.46 -17.52
CA VAL A 197 -24.69 8.53 -18.15
C VAL A 197 -25.45 9.77 -17.71
N GLY A 198 -25.41 10.11 -16.41
CA GLY A 198 -25.99 11.38 -15.93
C GLY A 198 -25.31 12.61 -16.52
N PHE A 199 -23.98 12.61 -16.70
CA PHE A 199 -23.26 13.70 -17.34
C PHE A 199 -23.64 13.88 -18.82
N CYS A 200 -23.87 12.78 -19.54
CA CYS A 200 -24.34 12.81 -20.92
C CYS A 200 -25.79 13.34 -21.00
N SER A 201 -26.69 12.82 -20.14
CA SER A 201 -28.08 13.28 -20.08
C SER A 201 -28.18 14.77 -19.77
N ASP A 202 -27.40 15.27 -18.81
CA ASP A 202 -27.34 16.69 -18.45
C ASP A 202 -26.89 17.61 -19.60
N ARG A 203 -26.25 17.05 -20.64
CA ARG A 203 -25.77 17.75 -21.84
C ARG A 203 -26.63 17.51 -23.07
N GLY A 204 -27.76 16.81 -22.93
CA GLY A 204 -28.60 16.47 -24.07
C GLY A 204 -27.97 15.42 -25.01
N LEU A 205 -26.99 14.65 -24.53
CA LEU A 205 -26.29 13.66 -25.35
C LEU A 205 -27.01 12.31 -25.29
N ASP A 206 -27.48 11.88 -26.46
CA ASP A 206 -28.02 10.55 -26.71
C ASP A 206 -26.94 9.46 -26.55
N PRO A 207 -27.27 8.22 -26.14
CA PRO A 207 -26.33 7.11 -26.14
C PRO A 207 -25.48 6.99 -27.41
N MET A 208 -26.08 7.13 -28.60
CA MET A 208 -25.39 6.94 -29.88
C MET A 208 -24.42 8.08 -30.23
N ALA A 209 -24.57 9.24 -29.58
CA ALA A 209 -23.69 10.39 -29.77
C ALA A 209 -22.42 10.34 -28.89
N VAL A 210 -22.24 9.29 -28.09
CA VAL A 210 -21.10 9.17 -27.18
C VAL A 210 -19.88 8.58 -27.89
N ASP A 211 -18.82 9.36 -27.95
CA ASP A 211 -17.51 9.01 -28.52
C ASP A 211 -16.35 9.39 -27.58
N ASP A 212 -15.12 9.28 -28.08
CA ASP A 212 -13.92 9.64 -27.33
C ASP A 212 -13.81 11.14 -27.02
N ALA A 213 -14.46 12.02 -27.80
CA ALA A 213 -14.49 13.45 -27.53
C ALA A 213 -15.39 13.74 -26.31
N VAL A 214 -16.59 13.18 -26.28
CA VAL A 214 -17.49 13.24 -25.10
C VAL A 214 -16.80 12.64 -23.86
N PHE A 215 -16.04 11.58 -24.06
CA PHE A 215 -15.29 10.95 -22.98
C PHE A 215 -14.12 11.79 -22.48
N ALA A 216 -13.42 12.52 -23.37
CA ALA A 216 -12.40 13.49 -23.01
C ALA A 216 -13.00 14.69 -22.23
N ASP A 217 -14.17 15.16 -22.64
CA ASP A 217 -14.92 16.21 -21.93
C ASP A 217 -15.34 15.76 -20.53
N TYR A 218 -15.75 14.49 -20.39
CA TYR A 218 -16.02 13.91 -19.09
C TYR A 218 -14.77 13.83 -18.21
N LEU A 219 -13.60 13.49 -18.78
CA LEU A 219 -12.34 13.55 -18.06
C LEU A 219 -12.01 14.98 -17.62
N ALA A 220 -12.17 15.97 -18.48
CA ALA A 220 -11.95 17.38 -18.14
C ALA A 220 -12.91 17.85 -17.04
N HIS A 221 -14.18 17.47 -17.11
CA HIS A 221 -15.18 17.72 -16.08
C HIS A 221 -14.82 17.07 -14.74
N LEU A 222 -14.38 15.81 -14.76
CA LEU A 222 -13.91 15.15 -13.55
C LEU A 222 -12.65 15.84 -13.02
N GLN A 223 -11.70 16.22 -13.87
CA GLN A 223 -10.46 16.89 -13.46
C GLN A 223 -10.69 18.28 -12.85
N SER A 224 -11.68 19.03 -13.32
CA SER A 224 -12.07 20.32 -12.73
C SER A 224 -12.72 20.13 -11.35
N ALA A 225 -13.43 19.00 -11.14
CA ALA A 225 -14.07 18.65 -9.87
C ALA A 225 -13.21 17.77 -8.92
N ASP A 226 -12.08 17.24 -9.40
CA ASP A 226 -11.32 16.17 -8.73
C ASP A 226 -10.28 16.71 -7.74
N VAL A 227 -10.69 16.84 -6.49
CA VAL A 227 -9.81 17.18 -5.37
C VAL A 227 -8.90 16.00 -4.95
N ARG A 228 -9.16 14.76 -5.40
CA ARG A 228 -8.48 13.54 -4.94
C ARG A 228 -7.38 13.02 -5.89
N GLY A 229 -7.27 13.57 -7.10
CA GLY A 229 -6.36 13.06 -8.13
C GLY A 229 -6.80 11.71 -8.73
N SER A 230 -8.08 11.36 -8.56
CA SER A 230 -8.66 10.06 -8.96
C SER A 230 -9.43 10.10 -10.29
N ALA A 231 -9.49 11.26 -10.96
CA ALA A 231 -10.24 11.44 -12.21
C ALA A 231 -9.84 10.43 -13.29
N ARG A 232 -8.53 10.23 -13.52
CA ARG A 232 -8.03 9.26 -14.50
C ARG A 232 -8.47 7.83 -14.17
N GLU A 233 -8.43 7.43 -12.89
CA GLU A 233 -8.89 6.09 -12.47
C GLU A 233 -10.41 5.94 -12.60
N ALA A 234 -11.18 6.99 -12.32
CA ALA A 234 -12.62 7.00 -12.47
C ALA A 234 -13.03 6.85 -13.94
N VAL A 235 -12.42 7.63 -14.84
CA VAL A 235 -12.65 7.56 -16.29
C VAL A 235 -12.29 6.17 -16.83
N ARG A 236 -11.15 5.58 -16.42
CA ARG A 236 -10.83 4.19 -16.80
C ARG A 236 -11.89 3.17 -16.39
N ARG A 237 -12.49 3.31 -15.20
CA ARG A 237 -13.60 2.44 -14.77
C ARG A 237 -14.85 2.64 -15.62
N VAL A 238 -15.10 3.87 -16.08
CA VAL A 238 -16.18 4.18 -17.02
C VAL A 238 -15.93 3.53 -18.38
N ALA A 239 -14.76 3.74 -19.01
CA ALA A 239 -14.41 3.08 -20.28
C ALA A 239 -14.57 1.55 -20.18
N LYS A 240 -14.11 0.94 -19.08
CA LYS A 240 -14.28 -0.51 -18.87
C LYS A 240 -15.76 -0.91 -18.76
N GLY A 241 -16.58 -0.12 -18.05
CA GLY A 241 -18.02 -0.37 -17.95
C GLY A 241 -18.73 -0.19 -19.30
N TRP A 242 -18.38 0.85 -20.04
CA TRP A 242 -18.93 1.18 -21.35
C TRP A 242 -18.61 0.10 -22.37
N ASN A 243 -17.33 -0.25 -22.50
CA ASN A 243 -16.88 -1.25 -23.48
C ASN A 243 -17.43 -2.65 -23.18
N HIS A 244 -17.70 -2.94 -21.90
CA HIS A 244 -18.39 -4.17 -21.51
C HIS A 244 -19.88 -4.13 -21.87
N ALA A 245 -20.56 -3.00 -21.65
CA ALA A 245 -21.96 -2.83 -22.03
C ALA A 245 -22.14 -2.92 -23.55
N ALA A 246 -21.21 -2.36 -24.34
CA ALA A 246 -21.18 -2.48 -25.80
C ALA A 246 -21.07 -3.93 -26.30
N GLU A 247 -20.54 -4.85 -25.49
CA GLU A 247 -20.44 -6.28 -25.82
C GLU A 247 -21.65 -7.10 -25.37
N THR A 248 -22.35 -6.65 -24.33
CA THR A 248 -23.27 -7.50 -23.56
C THR A 248 -24.72 -7.01 -23.54
N VAL A 249 -24.96 -5.75 -23.87
CA VAL A 249 -26.29 -5.14 -23.80
C VAL A 249 -26.80 -4.85 -25.21
N PRO A 250 -27.87 -5.54 -25.66
CA PRO A 250 -28.51 -5.24 -26.95
C PRO A 250 -28.95 -3.78 -27.04
N GLY A 251 -28.66 -3.12 -28.16
CA GLY A 251 -28.99 -1.71 -28.40
C GLY A 251 -28.02 -0.70 -27.78
N TRP A 252 -27.02 -1.16 -27.00
CA TRP A 252 -25.96 -0.27 -26.51
C TRP A 252 -25.06 0.18 -27.68
N PRO A 253 -24.54 1.43 -27.66
CA PRO A 253 -23.64 1.90 -28.72
C PRO A 253 -22.44 0.98 -28.94
N ALA A 254 -22.18 0.65 -30.22
CA ALA A 254 -21.02 -0.17 -30.60
C ALA A 254 -19.68 0.58 -30.47
N THR A 255 -19.71 1.91 -30.38
CA THR A 255 -18.52 2.76 -30.20
C THR A 255 -17.78 2.38 -28.93
N ARG A 256 -16.49 2.04 -29.05
CA ARG A 256 -15.62 1.76 -27.90
C ARG A 256 -14.92 3.03 -27.43
N LEU A 257 -14.86 3.23 -26.12
CA LEU A 257 -14.16 4.35 -25.51
C LEU A 257 -12.72 3.99 -25.17
N THR A 258 -11.79 4.87 -25.56
CA THR A 258 -10.36 4.76 -25.33
C THR A 258 -10.02 5.24 -23.92
N ALA A 259 -9.69 4.28 -23.05
CA ALA A 259 -9.27 4.59 -21.69
C ALA A 259 -7.94 5.39 -21.67
N PRO A 260 -7.82 6.48 -20.88
CA PRO A 260 -6.57 7.24 -20.79
C PRO A 260 -5.41 6.33 -20.39
N ALA A 261 -4.31 6.36 -21.15
CA ALA A 261 -3.15 5.50 -20.91
C ALA A 261 -2.75 5.52 -19.43
N ALA A 262 -2.70 4.34 -18.80
CA ALA A 262 -1.93 4.21 -17.57
C ALA A 262 -0.48 4.50 -17.92
N GLU A 263 0.26 5.20 -17.05
CA GLU A 263 1.70 4.89 -17.01
C GLU A 263 1.75 3.37 -16.89
N PRO A 264 2.36 2.66 -17.85
CA PRO A 264 2.37 1.22 -17.82
C PRO A 264 2.96 0.82 -16.46
N ARG A 265 2.14 0.17 -15.62
CA ARG A 265 2.67 -0.51 -14.43
C ARG A 265 3.79 -1.48 -14.85
N GLN A 266 3.67 -1.98 -16.07
CA GLN A 266 4.61 -2.83 -16.78
C GLN A 266 5.27 -2.01 -17.90
N TYR A 267 6.44 -1.45 -17.62
CA TYR A 267 7.30 -0.76 -18.60
C TYR A 267 8.34 -1.71 -19.21
N SER A 268 8.16 -3.01 -19.00
CA SER A 268 9.03 -4.08 -19.44
C SER A 268 8.36 -4.91 -20.52
N LEU A 269 9.13 -5.35 -21.50
CA LEU A 269 8.67 -6.28 -22.52
C LEU A 269 8.55 -7.70 -21.94
N ALA A 270 7.75 -8.54 -22.62
CA ALA A 270 7.77 -9.98 -22.40
C ALA A 270 9.10 -10.58 -22.89
N PHE A 271 9.49 -11.77 -22.42
CA PHE A 271 10.80 -12.32 -22.82
C PHE A 271 10.82 -12.71 -24.32
N GLU A 272 9.65 -13.06 -24.84
CA GLU A 272 9.38 -13.43 -26.23
C GLU A 272 9.63 -12.28 -27.21
N ALA A 273 9.70 -11.03 -26.73
CA ALA A 273 9.99 -9.85 -27.54
C ALA A 273 11.50 -9.61 -27.74
N TYR A 274 12.36 -10.41 -27.11
CA TYR A 274 13.82 -10.35 -27.27
C TYR A 274 14.31 -11.45 -28.23
N PRO A 275 15.53 -11.35 -28.79
CA PRO A 275 16.09 -12.39 -29.66
C PRO A 275 16.05 -13.80 -29.04
N ALA A 276 15.91 -14.82 -29.88
CA ALA A 276 15.88 -16.21 -29.47
C ALA A 276 17.13 -16.63 -28.67
N SER A 277 18.29 -16.04 -28.98
CA SER A 277 19.54 -16.25 -28.22
C SER A 277 19.40 -15.84 -26.75
N LEU A 278 18.81 -14.67 -26.49
CA LEU A 278 18.61 -14.18 -25.13
C LEU A 278 17.56 -15.03 -24.40
N GLN A 279 16.49 -15.42 -25.09
CA GLN A 279 15.47 -16.29 -24.51
C GLN A 279 16.05 -17.63 -24.05
N ALA A 280 16.88 -18.26 -24.89
CA ALA A 280 17.58 -19.50 -24.55
C ALA A 280 18.53 -19.31 -23.36
N ASP A 281 19.27 -18.20 -23.33
CA ASP A 281 20.20 -17.89 -22.25
C ASP A 281 19.49 -17.60 -20.91
N ILE A 282 18.32 -16.93 -20.96
CA ILE A 282 17.44 -16.74 -19.80
C ILE A 282 16.89 -18.08 -19.30
N ALA A 283 16.46 -18.97 -20.20
CA ALA A 283 15.97 -20.30 -19.85
C ALA A 283 17.09 -21.15 -19.20
N ALA A 284 18.31 -21.08 -19.72
CA ALA A 284 19.49 -21.72 -19.11
C ALA A 284 19.78 -21.16 -17.71
N PHE A 285 19.67 -19.83 -17.54
CA PHE A 285 19.80 -19.21 -16.23
C PHE A 285 18.70 -19.65 -15.26
N GLU A 286 17.45 -19.75 -15.70
CA GLU A 286 16.34 -20.23 -14.87
C GLU A 286 16.54 -21.69 -14.46
N ALA A 287 16.89 -22.57 -15.41
CA ALA A 287 17.18 -23.98 -15.16
C ALA A 287 18.32 -24.16 -14.15
N ARG A 288 19.37 -23.33 -14.24
CA ARG A 288 20.46 -23.29 -13.26
C ARG A 288 19.96 -22.98 -11.84
N LEU A 289 18.98 -22.08 -11.68
CA LEU A 289 18.48 -21.69 -10.36
C LEU A 289 17.59 -22.77 -9.73
N THR A 290 17.02 -23.66 -10.54
CA THR A 290 16.11 -24.73 -10.11
C THR A 290 16.78 -26.11 -10.07
N ARG A 291 18.01 -26.24 -10.57
CA ARG A 291 18.74 -27.51 -10.62
C ARG A 291 18.95 -28.10 -9.22
N ASN A 292 18.59 -29.37 -9.07
CA ASN A 292 18.85 -30.14 -7.86
C ASN A 292 20.29 -30.67 -7.88
N SER A 293 21.19 -29.93 -7.24
CA SER A 293 22.60 -30.29 -7.09
C SER A 293 22.83 -31.50 -6.15
N GLY A 294 21.76 -32.02 -5.51
CA GLY A 294 21.82 -33.15 -4.59
C GLY A 294 22.21 -34.50 -5.22
N GLU A 295 22.20 -34.62 -6.55
CA GLU A 295 22.66 -35.82 -7.25
C GLU A 295 24.19 -35.90 -7.37
N ALA A 296 24.92 -34.80 -7.17
CA ALA A 296 26.38 -34.78 -7.20
C ALA A 296 26.99 -33.64 -6.32
N PRO A 297 26.82 -33.72 -4.98
CA PRO A 297 27.16 -32.63 -4.06
C PRO A 297 28.66 -32.29 -3.96
N PHE A 298 29.54 -33.15 -4.47
CA PHE A 298 31.00 -33.03 -4.35
C PHE A 298 31.75 -32.90 -5.69
N GLU A 299 31.05 -32.72 -6.81
CA GLU A 299 31.70 -32.45 -8.10
C GLU A 299 32.43 -31.10 -8.08
N GLU A 300 33.63 -31.05 -8.66
CA GLU A 300 34.45 -29.84 -8.75
C GLU A 300 33.82 -28.79 -9.71
N ASP A 301 33.14 -29.25 -10.75
CA ASP A 301 32.48 -28.44 -11.78
C ASP A 301 30.97 -28.22 -11.50
N ARG A 302 30.63 -27.88 -10.26
CA ARG A 302 29.23 -27.61 -9.88
C ARG A 302 28.66 -26.38 -10.62
N ASP A 303 27.69 -26.64 -11.49
CA ASP A 303 27.00 -25.62 -12.28
C ASP A 303 25.65 -25.22 -11.65
N GLY A 304 25.66 -24.47 -10.54
CA GLY A 304 24.42 -24.06 -9.85
C GLY A 304 24.60 -23.63 -8.38
N PRO A 305 23.51 -23.23 -7.69
CA PRO A 305 23.51 -23.07 -6.23
C PRO A 305 23.62 -24.43 -5.52
N ASP A 306 24.08 -24.44 -4.25
CA ASP A 306 24.20 -25.67 -3.44
C ASP A 306 22.86 -26.41 -3.29
N GLU A 307 21.76 -25.64 -3.19
CA GLU A 307 20.39 -26.15 -3.18
C GLU A 307 19.53 -25.38 -4.19
N PRO A 308 18.52 -26.03 -4.82
CA PRO A 308 17.52 -25.35 -5.64
C PRO A 308 16.93 -24.14 -4.94
N LEU A 309 16.82 -23.02 -5.67
CA LEU A 309 16.09 -21.89 -5.15
C LEU A 309 14.59 -22.19 -5.12
N ARG A 310 13.94 -21.80 -4.01
CA ARG A 310 12.48 -21.84 -3.88
C ARG A 310 11.80 -21.15 -5.09
N PRO A 311 10.65 -21.63 -5.59
CA PRO A 311 9.99 -21.05 -6.76
C PRO A 311 9.68 -19.55 -6.66
N ALA A 312 9.38 -19.04 -5.45
CA ALA A 312 9.19 -17.61 -5.23
C ALA A 312 10.48 -16.78 -5.42
N SER A 313 11.63 -17.34 -5.05
CA SER A 313 12.95 -16.72 -5.23
C SER A 313 13.33 -16.69 -6.71
N VAL A 314 13.04 -17.77 -7.46
CA VAL A 314 13.25 -17.83 -8.92
C VAL A 314 12.40 -16.77 -9.62
N ARG A 315 11.10 -16.71 -9.34
CA ARG A 315 10.20 -15.66 -9.88
C ARG A 315 10.70 -14.25 -9.59
N THR A 316 11.16 -14.00 -8.37
CA THR A 316 11.73 -12.68 -7.99
C THR A 316 12.95 -12.32 -8.84
N ARG A 317 13.81 -13.31 -9.16
CA ARG A 317 14.97 -13.11 -10.04
C ARG A 317 14.55 -12.87 -11.49
N MET A 318 13.60 -13.64 -12.01
CA MET A 318 13.06 -13.45 -13.37
C MET A 318 12.40 -12.08 -13.54
N ASP A 319 11.60 -11.64 -12.57
CA ASP A 319 11.02 -10.30 -12.56
C ASP A 319 12.10 -9.22 -12.52
N SER A 320 13.15 -9.42 -11.70
CA SER A 320 14.27 -8.47 -11.60
C SER A 320 15.09 -8.41 -12.88
N LEU A 321 15.24 -9.53 -13.58
CA LEU A 321 15.92 -9.61 -14.85
C LEU A 321 15.12 -8.88 -15.94
N ARG A 322 13.82 -9.12 -16.01
CA ARG A 322 12.90 -8.40 -16.89
C ARG A 322 12.96 -6.88 -16.66
N LEU A 323 13.06 -6.44 -15.40
CA LEU A 323 13.25 -5.02 -15.06
C LEU A 323 14.62 -4.48 -15.47
N ALA A 324 15.67 -5.29 -15.45
CA ALA A 324 16.99 -4.90 -15.93
C ALA A 324 17.01 -4.71 -17.45
N LEU A 325 16.43 -5.66 -18.20
CA LEU A 325 16.28 -5.57 -19.65
C LEU A 325 15.47 -4.35 -20.07
N ALA A 326 14.35 -4.09 -19.38
CA ALA A 326 13.55 -2.90 -19.60
C ALA A 326 14.38 -1.62 -19.46
N ALA A 327 15.24 -1.54 -18.45
CA ALA A 327 16.09 -0.38 -18.23
C ALA A 327 17.11 -0.17 -19.36
N LEU A 328 17.64 -1.24 -19.97
CA LEU A 328 18.51 -1.11 -21.16
C LEU A 328 17.73 -0.57 -22.36
N VAL A 329 16.52 -1.08 -22.59
CA VAL A 329 15.65 -0.61 -23.67
C VAL A 329 15.32 0.86 -23.51
N HIS A 330 14.88 1.28 -22.33
CA HIS A 330 14.60 2.69 -22.03
C HIS A 330 15.86 3.57 -21.99
N SER A 331 17.06 2.97 -21.91
CA SER A 331 18.34 3.69 -22.03
C SER A 331 18.85 3.74 -23.47
N GLY A 332 18.06 3.32 -24.46
CA GLY A 332 18.36 3.43 -25.89
C GLY A 332 18.98 2.21 -26.54
N THR A 333 19.03 1.04 -25.86
CA THR A 333 19.40 -0.21 -26.54
C THR A 333 18.18 -0.79 -27.23
N PRO A 334 18.19 -1.05 -28.55
CA PRO A 334 17.09 -1.76 -29.19
C PRO A 334 16.92 -3.16 -28.57
N PRO A 335 15.68 -3.66 -28.34
CA PRO A 335 15.45 -5.01 -27.81
C PRO A 335 16.18 -6.11 -28.57
N GLU A 336 16.19 -6.01 -29.90
CA GLU A 336 16.89 -6.91 -30.84
C GLU A 336 18.42 -6.90 -30.69
N GLY A 337 18.98 -5.85 -30.10
CA GLY A 337 20.41 -5.72 -29.83
C GLY A 337 20.86 -6.34 -28.51
N ILE A 338 19.95 -6.90 -27.70
CA ILE A 338 20.29 -7.57 -26.44
C ILE A 338 20.33 -9.08 -26.68
N LEU A 339 21.53 -9.62 -26.87
CA LEU A 339 21.73 -10.99 -27.39
C LEU A 339 21.82 -12.06 -26.31
N ASP A 340 22.40 -11.74 -25.16
CA ASP A 340 22.64 -12.68 -24.04
C ASP A 340 22.75 -11.92 -22.70
N LEU A 341 22.83 -12.68 -21.60
CA LEU A 341 22.98 -12.14 -20.25
C LEU A 341 24.39 -11.66 -19.94
N ALA A 342 25.42 -12.10 -20.68
CA ALA A 342 26.79 -11.61 -20.54
C ALA A 342 26.88 -10.13 -20.92
N MET A 343 26.26 -9.73 -22.03
CA MET A 343 26.10 -8.35 -22.47
C MET A 343 25.40 -7.50 -21.39
N VAL A 344 24.36 -8.04 -20.75
CA VAL A 344 23.58 -7.32 -19.71
C VAL A 344 24.45 -6.96 -18.51
N VAL A 345 25.40 -7.83 -18.13
CA VAL A 345 26.30 -7.63 -16.98
C VAL A 345 27.61 -6.94 -17.32
N GLU A 346 27.82 -6.53 -18.57
CA GLU A 346 28.94 -5.67 -18.93
C GLU A 346 28.91 -4.35 -18.15
N VAL A 347 30.09 -3.83 -17.82
CA VAL A 347 30.24 -2.63 -16.97
C VAL A 347 29.47 -1.43 -17.53
N GLY A 348 29.44 -1.24 -18.85
CA GLY A 348 28.69 -0.16 -19.50
C GLY A 348 27.18 -0.31 -19.33
N ASN A 349 26.67 -1.51 -19.59
CA ASN A 349 25.24 -1.83 -19.50
C ASN A 349 24.75 -1.83 -18.04
N LEU A 350 25.55 -2.34 -17.10
CA LEU A 350 25.27 -2.23 -15.67
C LEU A 350 25.09 -0.77 -15.23
N LYS A 351 25.97 0.15 -15.66
CA LYS A 351 25.81 1.57 -15.33
C LYS A 351 24.49 2.14 -15.86
N ARG A 352 24.11 1.79 -17.11
CA ARG A 352 22.86 2.24 -17.72
C ARG A 352 21.65 1.72 -16.93
N ILE A 353 21.60 0.43 -16.63
CA ILE A 353 20.54 -0.21 -15.84
C ILE A 353 20.40 0.45 -14.47
N LEU A 354 21.50 0.55 -13.74
CA LEU A 354 21.51 1.06 -12.36
C LEU A 354 21.14 2.55 -12.31
N ASN A 355 21.67 3.36 -13.22
CA ASN A 355 21.35 4.79 -13.30
C ASN A 355 19.90 5.03 -13.68
N TRP A 356 19.35 4.27 -14.64
CA TRP A 356 17.96 4.40 -15.05
C TRP A 356 17.00 4.14 -13.88
N HIS A 357 17.18 3.02 -13.17
CA HIS A 357 16.37 2.69 -12.00
C HIS A 357 16.58 3.68 -10.84
N PHE A 358 17.81 4.16 -10.64
CA PHE A 358 18.13 5.18 -9.64
C PHE A 358 17.41 6.49 -9.91
N LEU A 359 17.44 6.98 -11.17
CA LEU A 359 16.75 8.20 -11.59
C LEU A 359 15.23 8.04 -11.47
N ARG A 360 14.68 6.92 -11.96
CA ARG A 360 13.26 6.59 -11.87
C ARG A 360 12.75 6.54 -10.41
N ALA A 361 13.58 6.05 -9.49
CA ALA A 361 13.26 6.04 -8.05
C ALA A 361 13.36 7.42 -7.37
N GLY A 362 13.66 8.48 -8.12
CA GLY A 362 13.88 9.83 -7.62
C GLY A 362 15.24 9.98 -6.93
N LYS A 363 16.30 9.42 -7.53
CA LYS A 363 17.67 9.42 -7.00
C LYS A 363 17.80 8.72 -5.63
N ARG A 364 17.09 7.59 -5.47
CA ARG A 364 17.11 6.79 -4.23
C ARG A 364 17.49 5.33 -4.52
N LYS A 365 18.38 4.79 -3.69
CA LYS A 365 18.75 3.36 -3.71
C LYS A 365 17.73 2.57 -2.89
N GLY A 366 16.65 2.16 -3.55
CA GLY A 366 15.55 1.42 -2.92
C GLY A 366 15.75 -0.11 -2.91
N ALA A 367 14.80 -0.81 -2.29
CA ALA A 367 14.80 -2.28 -2.25
C ALA A 367 14.79 -2.92 -3.65
N GLN A 368 14.00 -2.38 -4.58
CA GLN A 368 13.95 -2.85 -5.97
C GLN A 368 15.32 -2.83 -6.64
N LEU A 369 16.04 -1.70 -6.56
CA LEU A 369 17.40 -1.57 -7.09
C LEU A 369 18.36 -2.56 -6.43
N GLY A 370 18.19 -2.80 -5.12
CA GLY A 370 18.94 -3.83 -4.38
C GLY A 370 18.71 -5.25 -4.93
N ILE A 371 17.46 -5.64 -5.18
CA ILE A 371 17.10 -6.96 -5.71
C ILE A 371 17.59 -7.14 -7.15
N ILE A 372 17.45 -6.11 -8.00
CA ILE A 372 18.03 -6.09 -9.35
C ILE A 372 19.55 -6.30 -9.26
N SER A 373 20.22 -5.55 -8.37
CA SER A 373 21.67 -5.66 -8.19
C SER A 373 22.09 -7.05 -7.71
N ASP A 374 21.31 -7.68 -6.84
CA ASP A 374 21.56 -9.04 -6.37
C ASP A 374 21.32 -10.11 -7.44
N THR A 375 20.37 -9.88 -8.34
CA THR A 375 20.12 -10.76 -9.47
C THR A 375 21.26 -10.68 -10.48
N LEU A 376 21.63 -9.47 -10.90
CA LEU A 376 22.74 -9.24 -11.81
C LEU A 376 24.09 -9.69 -11.24
N ARG A 377 24.27 -9.66 -9.92
CA ARG A 377 25.44 -10.22 -9.25
C ARG A 377 25.54 -11.74 -9.45
N VAL A 378 24.41 -12.44 -9.35
CA VAL A 378 24.37 -13.89 -9.57
C VAL A 378 24.59 -14.21 -11.04
N VAL A 379 23.98 -13.45 -11.95
CA VAL A 379 24.25 -13.58 -13.40
C VAL A 379 25.73 -13.39 -13.68
N ALA A 380 26.34 -12.29 -13.22
CA ALA A 380 27.74 -11.97 -13.50
C ALA A 380 28.72 -13.02 -12.98
N LYS A 381 28.49 -13.55 -11.76
CA LYS A 381 29.41 -14.48 -11.12
C LYS A 381 29.21 -15.93 -11.57
N HIS A 382 27.96 -16.36 -11.71
CA HIS A 382 27.63 -17.78 -11.81
C HIS A 382 27.07 -18.19 -13.16
N HIS A 383 26.51 -17.26 -13.93
CA HIS A 383 25.93 -17.57 -15.25
C HIS A 383 26.82 -17.12 -16.39
N ALA A 384 27.08 -15.82 -16.48
CA ALA A 384 28.02 -15.24 -17.45
C ALA A 384 29.49 -15.48 -17.08
N ARG A 385 29.76 -15.98 -15.85
CA ARG A 385 31.09 -16.34 -15.33
C ARG A 385 32.17 -15.31 -15.68
N LEU A 386 31.89 -14.02 -15.46
CA LEU A 386 32.89 -12.98 -15.69
C LEU A 386 34.11 -13.23 -14.82
N GLU A 387 35.30 -12.92 -15.32
CA GLU A 387 36.55 -13.14 -14.59
C GLU A 387 37.38 -11.85 -14.43
N GLY A 388 38.43 -11.95 -13.61
CA GLY A 388 39.45 -10.92 -13.44
C GLY A 388 38.92 -9.51 -13.12
N HIS A 389 39.39 -8.54 -13.90
CA HIS A 389 39.07 -7.12 -13.70
C HIS A 389 37.60 -6.78 -14.01
N ALA A 390 37.02 -7.44 -15.01
CA ALA A 390 35.64 -7.22 -15.43
C ALA A 390 34.66 -7.60 -14.30
N LEU A 391 34.83 -8.78 -13.71
CA LEU A 391 34.04 -9.23 -12.56
C LEU A 391 34.17 -8.27 -11.37
N ARG A 392 35.41 -7.90 -11.02
CA ARG A 392 35.66 -7.02 -9.87
C ARG A 392 34.97 -5.66 -10.04
N LYS A 393 35.01 -5.07 -11.24
CA LYS A 393 34.29 -3.83 -11.57
C LYS A 393 32.76 -4.00 -11.49
N ALA A 394 32.21 -5.06 -12.08
CA ALA A 394 30.79 -5.35 -12.05
C ALA A 394 30.28 -5.51 -10.60
N LEU A 395 30.94 -6.35 -9.80
CA LEU A 395 30.58 -6.58 -8.39
C LEU A 395 30.65 -5.30 -7.55
N ASN A 396 31.65 -4.44 -7.79
CA ASN A 396 31.77 -3.15 -7.11
C ASN A 396 30.58 -2.22 -7.41
N LEU A 397 30.17 -2.10 -8.67
CA LEU A 397 29.00 -1.29 -9.07
C LEU A 397 27.71 -1.83 -8.44
N LEU A 398 27.48 -3.14 -8.53
CA LEU A 398 26.30 -3.80 -7.98
C LEU A 398 26.24 -3.65 -6.46
N ARG A 399 27.38 -3.74 -5.75
CA ARG A 399 27.45 -3.47 -4.31
C ARG A 399 27.10 -2.03 -3.98
N GLN A 400 27.57 -1.05 -4.75
CA GLN A 400 27.28 0.37 -4.53
C GLN A 400 25.81 0.72 -4.76
N ALA A 401 25.12 0.00 -5.66
CA ALA A 401 23.71 0.24 -5.97
C ALA A 401 22.74 -0.25 -4.87
N LYS A 402 23.19 -1.18 -4.01
CA LYS A 402 22.37 -1.66 -2.90
C LYS A 402 22.08 -0.55 -1.87
N PRO A 403 20.89 -0.57 -1.26
CA PRO A 403 20.64 0.28 -0.09
C PRO A 403 21.65 -0.04 1.01
N LYS A 404 22.03 0.96 1.81
CA LYS A 404 22.81 0.74 3.04
C LYS A 404 22.07 -0.27 3.91
N ARG A 405 22.81 -1.19 4.53
CA ARG A 405 22.24 -2.13 5.51
C ARG A 405 21.55 -1.32 6.62
N GLN A 406 20.33 -1.71 6.97
CA GLN A 406 19.57 -1.04 8.02
C GLN A 406 20.20 -1.34 9.38
N ALA A 407 20.70 -0.31 10.06
CA ALA A 407 21.26 -0.42 11.41
C ALA A 407 20.18 -0.44 12.50
N ARG A 408 19.00 0.11 12.20
CA ARG A 408 17.87 0.28 13.11
C ARG A 408 16.58 -0.13 12.42
N MET A 409 15.54 -0.30 13.22
CA MET A 409 14.17 -0.52 12.76
C MET A 409 13.74 0.60 11.81
N THR A 410 12.88 0.25 10.84
CA THR A 410 12.37 1.23 9.88
C THR A 410 11.57 2.33 10.57
N GLU A 411 11.66 3.55 10.04
CA GLU A 411 10.87 4.72 10.50
C GLU A 411 9.37 4.41 10.55
N ARG A 412 8.87 3.63 9.60
CA ARG A 412 7.47 3.21 9.56
C ARG A 412 7.09 2.38 10.78
N ASN A 413 7.94 1.44 11.20
CA ASN A 413 7.68 0.62 12.39
C ASN A 413 7.85 1.45 13.67
N MET A 414 8.85 2.35 13.74
CA MET A 414 9.01 3.24 14.90
C MET A 414 7.80 4.13 15.11
N ARG A 415 7.25 4.73 14.05
CA ARG A 415 6.00 5.53 14.13
C ARG A 415 4.80 4.71 14.56
N LEU A 416 4.63 3.52 13.99
CA LEU A 416 3.55 2.62 14.38
C LEU A 416 3.61 2.30 15.88
N LEU A 417 4.79 1.92 16.38
CA LEU A 417 4.93 1.58 17.80
C LEU A 417 4.72 2.80 18.70
N ALA A 418 5.16 3.98 18.30
CA ALA A 418 4.85 5.22 19.02
C ALA A 418 3.34 5.53 19.03
N GLU A 419 2.61 5.28 17.94
CA GLU A 419 1.15 5.41 17.92
C GLU A 419 0.45 4.39 18.84
N LEU A 420 1.07 3.24 19.09
CA LEU A 420 0.56 2.19 19.99
C LEU A 420 1.06 2.35 21.43
N GLU A 421 1.84 3.39 21.75
CA GLU A 421 2.11 3.79 23.14
C GLU A 421 0.88 4.43 23.79
N ASP A 422 -0.05 4.95 22.97
CA ASP A 422 -1.36 5.39 23.44
C ASP A 422 -2.12 4.20 24.09
N PRO A 423 -2.50 4.30 25.38
CA PRO A 423 -3.13 3.19 26.09
C PRO A 423 -4.45 2.71 25.45
N THR A 424 -5.21 3.63 24.85
CA THR A 424 -6.49 3.32 24.21
C THR A 424 -6.27 2.52 22.94
N ARG A 425 -5.34 2.95 22.09
CA ARG A 425 -5.00 2.23 20.84
C ARG A 425 -4.35 0.88 21.14
N ARG A 426 -3.50 0.83 22.16
CA ARG A 426 -2.90 -0.42 22.65
C ARG A 426 -3.95 -1.42 23.13
N ALA A 427 -4.91 -0.98 23.93
CA ALA A 427 -6.01 -1.85 24.38
C ALA A 427 -6.90 -2.26 23.18
N ALA A 428 -7.19 -1.33 22.28
CA ALA A 428 -8.04 -1.60 21.12
C ALA A 428 -7.45 -2.66 20.18
N ILE A 429 -6.12 -2.68 19.93
CA ILE A 429 -5.51 -3.73 19.10
C ILE A 429 -5.53 -5.10 19.79
N LEU A 430 -5.27 -5.16 21.10
CA LEU A 430 -5.26 -6.41 21.87
C LEU A 430 -6.65 -7.02 22.00
N HIS A 431 -7.70 -6.20 22.07
CA HIS A 431 -9.08 -6.67 22.17
C HIS A 431 -9.82 -6.68 20.82
N LEU A 432 -9.13 -6.37 19.73
CA LEU A 432 -9.72 -6.31 18.39
C LEU A 432 -10.36 -7.64 17.96
N PRO A 433 -9.74 -8.81 18.17
CA PRO A 433 -10.36 -10.08 17.77
C PRO A 433 -11.71 -10.31 18.43
N ARG A 434 -11.80 -10.13 19.75
CA ARG A 434 -13.07 -10.21 20.49
C ARG A 434 -14.09 -9.21 19.96
N HIS A 435 -13.68 -7.97 19.68
CA HIS A 435 -14.56 -6.96 19.09
C HIS A 435 -15.08 -7.37 17.71
N LEU A 436 -14.23 -7.94 16.86
CA LEU A 436 -14.63 -8.44 15.54
C LEU A 436 -15.56 -9.66 15.64
N MET A 437 -15.36 -10.57 16.61
CA MET A 437 -16.30 -11.67 16.85
C MET A 437 -17.68 -11.17 17.30
N MET A 438 -17.75 -10.12 18.12
CA MET A 438 -19.04 -9.48 18.46
C MET A 438 -19.73 -8.87 17.23
N ILE A 439 -18.97 -8.23 16.34
CA ILE A 439 -19.51 -7.70 15.08
C ILE A 439 -19.99 -8.85 14.19
N ALA A 440 -19.22 -9.93 14.09
CA ALA A 440 -19.57 -11.10 13.31
C ALA A 440 -20.86 -11.74 13.82
N GLU A 441 -21.04 -11.84 15.14
CA GLU A 441 -22.25 -12.38 15.74
C GLU A 441 -23.47 -11.51 15.42
N ARG A 442 -23.37 -10.18 15.57
CA ARG A 442 -24.44 -9.25 15.17
C ARG A 442 -24.80 -9.40 13.70
N GLN A 443 -23.79 -9.52 12.83
CA GLN A 443 -24.01 -9.76 11.41
C GLN A 443 -24.68 -11.11 11.17
N ARG A 444 -24.38 -12.14 11.97
CA ARG A 444 -24.95 -13.48 11.82
C ARG A 444 -26.41 -13.55 12.26
N THR A 445 -26.77 -12.86 13.35
CA THR A 445 -28.10 -12.92 13.95
C THR A 445 -29.04 -11.79 13.53
N GLY A 446 -28.49 -10.72 12.95
CA GLY A 446 -29.19 -9.45 12.82
C GLY A 446 -29.14 -8.63 14.13
N TRP A 447 -29.45 -7.34 14.03
CA TRP A 447 -29.53 -6.43 15.18
C TRP A 447 -30.43 -5.23 14.89
N ILE A 448 -30.92 -4.55 15.93
CA ILE A 448 -31.60 -3.26 15.82
C ILE A 448 -30.61 -2.17 16.22
N ASP A 449 -30.45 -1.15 15.38
CA ASP A 449 -29.55 -0.03 15.68
C ASP A 449 -30.18 1.01 16.64
N GLU A 450 -29.37 1.95 17.13
CA GLU A 450 -29.80 3.00 18.07
C GLU A 450 -30.93 3.89 17.53
N ARG A 451 -31.21 3.83 16.22
CA ARG A 451 -32.27 4.59 15.55
C ARG A 451 -33.52 3.73 15.31
N GLY A 452 -33.58 2.53 15.90
CA GLY A 452 -34.67 1.59 15.74
C GLY A 452 -34.70 0.89 14.38
N ARG A 453 -33.63 0.98 13.57
CA ARG A 453 -33.60 0.30 12.26
C ARG A 453 -33.17 -1.15 12.44
N GLU A 454 -33.97 -2.05 11.92
CA GLU A 454 -33.68 -3.48 11.89
C GLU A 454 -32.67 -3.80 10.78
N HIS A 455 -31.62 -4.52 11.13
CA HIS A 455 -30.62 -5.04 10.21
C HIS A 455 -30.75 -6.57 10.18
N THR A 456 -31.13 -7.09 9.02
CA THR A 456 -31.26 -8.54 8.79
C THR A 456 -29.91 -9.25 8.83
N PRO A 457 -29.87 -10.57 9.08
CA PRO A 457 -28.65 -11.38 8.99
C PRO A 457 -27.87 -11.22 7.67
N HIS A 458 -26.56 -11.03 7.80
CA HIS A 458 -25.54 -10.94 6.75
C HIS A 458 -24.48 -12.03 6.94
N LEU A 459 -24.84 -13.28 6.61
CA LEU A 459 -24.06 -14.48 6.93
C LEU A 459 -22.64 -14.49 6.35
N LEU A 460 -22.48 -14.05 5.09
CA LEU A 460 -21.18 -14.03 4.44
C LEU A 460 -20.27 -12.92 5.00
N GLU A 461 -20.82 -11.75 5.32
CA GLU A 461 -20.11 -10.69 6.04
C GLU A 461 -19.67 -11.16 7.42
N ALA A 462 -20.57 -11.83 8.17
CA ALA A 462 -20.27 -12.40 9.47
C ALA A 462 -19.06 -13.34 9.40
N ALA A 463 -19.07 -14.27 8.44
CA ALA A 463 -18.00 -15.22 8.21
C ALA A 463 -16.66 -14.54 7.88
N ARG A 464 -16.70 -13.50 7.04
CA ARG A 464 -15.51 -12.71 6.68
C ARG A 464 -14.97 -11.93 7.87
N THR A 465 -15.83 -11.37 8.72
CA THR A 465 -15.44 -10.63 9.92
C THR A 465 -14.81 -11.57 10.94
N ALA A 466 -15.42 -12.74 11.20
CA ALA A 466 -14.87 -13.76 12.09
C ALA A 466 -13.53 -14.31 11.58
N ALA A 467 -13.38 -14.52 10.26
CA ALA A 467 -12.09 -14.90 9.68
C ALA A 467 -10.98 -13.86 9.95
N LEU A 468 -11.31 -12.57 9.95
CA LEU A 468 -10.36 -11.51 10.31
C LEU A 468 -10.04 -11.51 11.80
N ALA A 469 -11.02 -11.80 12.66
CA ALA A 469 -10.79 -11.95 14.10
C ALA A 469 -9.77 -13.06 14.38
N VAL A 470 -9.97 -14.26 13.83
CA VAL A 470 -9.05 -15.40 13.97
C VAL A 470 -7.67 -15.08 13.41
N ALA A 471 -7.59 -14.47 12.23
CA ALA A 471 -6.30 -14.12 11.63
C ALA A 471 -5.49 -13.14 12.51
N ILE A 472 -6.17 -12.18 13.13
CA ILE A 472 -5.53 -11.21 14.05
C ILE A 472 -5.17 -11.88 15.38
N GLU A 473 -6.04 -12.73 15.93
CA GLU A 473 -5.79 -13.51 17.14
C GLU A 473 -4.52 -14.36 17.00
N ILE A 474 -4.41 -15.09 15.88
CA ILE A 474 -3.21 -15.87 15.54
C ILE A 474 -2.00 -14.94 15.45
N GLU A 475 -2.04 -13.84 14.69
CA GLU A 475 -0.86 -12.96 14.55
C GLU A 475 -0.45 -12.24 15.85
N LEU A 476 -1.36 -12.07 16.82
CA LEU A 476 -1.03 -11.51 18.14
C LEU A 476 -0.22 -12.48 19.01
N HIS A 477 -0.58 -13.77 19.00
CA HIS A 477 0.08 -14.81 19.79
C HIS A 477 1.24 -15.47 19.04
N CYS A 478 1.09 -15.53 17.73
CA CYS A 478 1.88 -16.31 16.80
C CYS A 478 2.17 -15.47 15.54
N PRO A 479 3.12 -14.49 15.58
CA PRO A 479 3.37 -13.55 14.49
C PRO A 479 4.13 -14.19 13.31
N ILE A 480 3.43 -15.10 12.62
CA ILE A 480 3.90 -15.87 11.46
C ILE A 480 3.94 -14.99 10.21
N ARG A 481 4.45 -15.52 9.09
CA ARG A 481 4.43 -14.80 7.82
C ARG A 481 3.02 -14.88 7.23
N ILE A 482 2.57 -13.81 6.57
CA ILE A 482 1.25 -13.78 5.90
C ILE A 482 1.04 -14.92 4.90
N GLU A 483 2.12 -15.40 4.29
CA GLU A 483 2.08 -16.58 3.42
C GLU A 483 1.71 -17.82 4.22
N ASN A 484 2.35 -18.06 5.36
CA ASN A 484 2.03 -19.18 6.25
C ASN A 484 0.61 -19.03 6.82
N LEU A 485 0.23 -17.82 7.26
CA LEU A 485 -1.12 -17.55 7.77
C LEU A 485 -2.20 -17.88 6.74
N SER A 486 -2.00 -17.49 5.47
CA SER A 486 -2.96 -17.81 4.42
C SER A 486 -3.03 -19.29 4.08
N HIS A 487 -1.96 -20.05 4.33
CA HIS A 487 -1.83 -21.46 4.00
C HIS A 487 -2.12 -22.39 5.19
N LEU A 488 -2.65 -21.91 6.31
CA LEU A 488 -2.98 -22.81 7.43
C LEU A 488 -4.05 -23.82 7.02
N ARG A 489 -3.77 -25.11 7.20
CA ARG A 489 -4.69 -26.23 6.96
C ARG A 489 -5.15 -26.88 8.26
N LEU A 490 -6.43 -27.18 8.32
CA LEU A 490 -7.09 -27.90 9.42
C LEU A 490 -6.62 -29.35 9.44
N GLY A 491 -6.22 -29.85 10.61
CA GLY A 491 -5.75 -31.23 10.80
C GLY A 491 -4.31 -31.49 10.35
N HIS A 492 -3.71 -30.57 9.59
CA HIS A 492 -2.31 -30.62 9.18
C HIS A 492 -1.47 -29.58 9.93
N ASP A 493 -1.74 -28.29 9.72
CA ASP A 493 -0.99 -27.21 10.37
C ASP A 493 -1.62 -26.81 11.71
N LEU A 494 -2.94 -26.91 11.80
CA LEU A 494 -3.67 -26.78 13.05
C LEU A 494 -4.01 -28.18 13.55
N VAL A 495 -3.46 -28.55 14.70
CA VAL A 495 -3.59 -29.92 15.24
C VAL A 495 -4.20 -29.95 16.63
N LYS A 496 -4.80 -31.10 16.96
CA LYS A 496 -5.30 -31.45 18.29
C LYS A 496 -4.33 -32.48 18.89
N LEU A 497 -3.41 -32.03 19.76
CA LEU A 497 -2.45 -32.95 20.38
C LEU A 497 -3.07 -33.73 21.54
N ASP A 498 -4.07 -33.16 22.22
CA ASP A 498 -4.88 -33.89 23.20
C ASP A 498 -6.16 -34.40 22.51
N SER A 499 -6.32 -35.73 22.48
CA SER A 499 -7.53 -36.39 21.94
C SER A 499 -8.81 -36.02 22.69
N ARG A 500 -8.70 -35.52 23.93
CA ARG A 500 -9.82 -35.02 24.73
C ARG A 500 -10.13 -33.54 24.48
N SER A 501 -9.25 -32.79 23.80
CA SER A 501 -9.51 -31.38 23.51
C SER A 501 -10.53 -31.24 22.38
N ARG A 502 -11.62 -30.51 22.66
CA ARG A 502 -12.64 -30.22 21.62
C ARG A 502 -12.08 -29.31 20.52
N GLY A 503 -11.13 -28.43 20.83
CA GLY A 503 -10.55 -27.44 19.91
C GLY A 503 -9.12 -27.76 19.45
N TYR A 504 -8.67 -27.02 18.44
CA TYR A 504 -7.27 -27.03 17.95
C TYR A 504 -6.35 -26.38 18.97
N THR A 505 -5.24 -27.05 19.28
CA THR A 505 -4.36 -26.69 20.41
C THR A 505 -2.99 -26.20 19.98
N HIS A 506 -2.56 -26.50 18.75
CA HIS A 506 -1.22 -26.16 18.30
C HIS A 506 -1.22 -25.70 16.84
N VAL A 507 -0.30 -24.79 16.54
CA VAL A 507 0.14 -24.43 15.17
C VAL A 507 1.46 -25.15 14.91
N ARG A 508 1.47 -26.06 13.95
CA ARG A 508 2.63 -26.83 13.50
C ARG A 508 2.87 -26.56 12.02
N ILE A 509 3.98 -25.91 11.67
CA ILE A 509 4.35 -25.65 10.28
C ILE A 509 5.72 -26.25 10.04
N ALA A 510 5.80 -27.18 9.10
CA ALA A 510 7.03 -27.88 8.74
C ALA A 510 8.12 -26.90 8.25
N ALA A 511 9.40 -27.27 8.44
CA ALA A 511 10.54 -26.40 8.17
C ALA A 511 10.55 -25.88 6.71
N GLU A 512 10.22 -26.77 5.77
CA GLU A 512 10.25 -26.53 4.33
C GLU A 512 9.24 -25.45 3.93
N ALA A 513 8.10 -25.42 4.62
CA ALA A 513 7.04 -24.42 4.46
C ALA A 513 7.39 -23.06 5.11
N VAL A 514 8.46 -22.98 5.91
CA VAL A 514 8.92 -21.75 6.56
C VAL A 514 10.12 -21.17 5.81
N LYS A 515 10.10 -19.85 5.56
CA LYS A 515 11.17 -19.14 4.82
C LYS A 515 12.59 -19.36 5.35
N ASN A 516 12.72 -19.63 6.65
CA ASN A 516 14.00 -19.74 7.34
C ASN A 516 14.37 -21.19 7.67
N ASP A 517 13.57 -22.16 7.22
CA ASP A 517 13.77 -23.58 7.48
C ASP A 517 13.78 -23.97 8.97
N VAL A 518 13.11 -23.16 9.78
CA VAL A 518 12.90 -23.43 11.20
C VAL A 518 11.44 -23.81 11.37
N PRO A 519 11.13 -25.04 11.82
CA PRO A 519 9.75 -25.45 12.04
C PRO A 519 9.10 -24.55 13.10
N ILE A 520 7.81 -24.29 12.92
CA ILE A 520 7.02 -23.54 13.90
C ILE A 520 6.18 -24.56 14.65
N GLU A 521 6.35 -24.64 15.96
CA GLU A 521 5.50 -25.46 16.84
C GLU A 521 5.12 -24.62 18.05
N TRP A 522 3.90 -24.08 18.02
CA TRP A 522 3.40 -23.17 19.04
C TRP A 522 2.08 -23.66 19.62
N ALA A 523 2.01 -23.71 20.95
CA ALA A 523 0.78 -23.98 21.67
C ALA A 523 -0.14 -22.75 21.62
N LEU A 524 -1.42 -23.00 21.38
CA LEU A 524 -2.49 -22.03 21.48
C LEU A 524 -3.04 -22.07 22.91
N ASP A 525 -3.23 -20.89 23.50
CA ASP A 525 -3.95 -20.81 24.78
C ASP A 525 -5.45 -21.09 24.61
N ALA A 526 -6.14 -21.23 25.74
CA ALA A 526 -7.56 -21.58 25.77
C ALA A 526 -8.43 -20.53 25.06
N ASP A 527 -8.09 -19.25 25.18
CA ASP A 527 -8.85 -18.15 24.59
C ASP A 527 -8.70 -18.15 23.06
N THR A 528 -7.47 -18.27 22.55
CA THR A 528 -7.18 -18.37 21.11
C THR A 528 -7.85 -19.61 20.51
N SER A 529 -7.76 -20.75 21.21
CA SER A 529 -8.40 -22.00 20.80
C SER A 529 -9.93 -21.86 20.73
N ALA A 530 -10.55 -21.17 21.69
CA ALA A 530 -11.98 -20.92 21.69
C ALA A 530 -12.43 -20.01 20.54
N VAL A 531 -11.68 -18.94 20.24
CA VAL A 531 -11.96 -18.04 19.10
C VAL A 531 -11.85 -18.80 17.78
N LEU A 532 -10.81 -19.62 17.62
CA LEU A 532 -10.59 -20.47 16.46
C LEU A 532 -11.73 -21.49 16.28
N GLU A 533 -12.12 -22.18 17.36
CA GLU A 533 -13.18 -23.19 17.31
C GLU A 533 -14.54 -22.57 16.99
N ALA A 534 -14.87 -21.41 17.57
CA ALA A 534 -16.08 -20.68 17.27
C ALA A 534 -16.16 -20.32 15.77
N PHE A 535 -15.05 -19.84 15.19
CA PHE A 535 -14.97 -19.58 13.76
C PHE A 535 -15.17 -20.85 12.93
N ILE A 536 -14.43 -21.92 13.22
CA ILE A 536 -14.48 -23.17 12.44
C ILE A 536 -15.87 -23.78 12.45
N ARG A 537 -16.57 -23.75 13.59
CA ARG A 537 -17.91 -24.36 13.73
C ARG A 537 -19.02 -23.51 13.13
N HIS A 538 -19.03 -22.20 13.40
CA HIS A 538 -20.22 -21.38 13.15
C HIS A 538 -20.10 -20.43 11.95
N TYR A 539 -18.87 -20.13 11.52
CA TYR A 539 -18.61 -19.08 10.54
C TYR A 539 -17.93 -19.59 9.29
N ARG A 540 -16.94 -20.49 9.43
CA ARG A 540 -16.23 -21.09 8.29
C ARG A 540 -17.18 -21.81 7.32
N PRO A 541 -18.21 -22.56 7.75
CA PRO A 541 -19.16 -23.20 6.83
C PRO A 541 -19.95 -22.22 5.96
N LEU A 542 -20.04 -20.94 6.37
CA LEU A 542 -20.70 -19.88 5.62
C LEU A 542 -19.79 -19.26 4.54
N LEU A 543 -18.50 -19.64 4.50
CA LEU A 543 -17.58 -19.22 3.44
C LEU A 543 -17.74 -20.09 2.19
N PRO A 544 -17.55 -19.52 0.99
CA PRO A 544 -17.42 -20.32 -0.22
C PRO A 544 -16.26 -21.32 -0.09
N ASN A 545 -16.42 -22.52 -0.65
CA ASN A 545 -15.40 -23.57 -0.67
C ASN A 545 -14.94 -24.05 0.73
N ALA A 546 -15.81 -23.95 1.73
CA ALA A 546 -15.55 -24.41 3.10
C ALA A 546 -15.36 -25.93 3.24
N GLY A 547 -15.64 -26.72 2.19
CA GLY A 547 -15.35 -28.16 2.16
C GLY A 547 -13.86 -28.51 2.04
N SER A 548 -13.00 -27.55 1.69
CA SER A 548 -11.54 -27.73 1.70
C SER A 548 -11.00 -27.83 3.13
N ASP A 549 -9.72 -28.14 3.30
CA ASP A 549 -9.05 -28.13 4.60
C ASP A 549 -8.39 -26.79 4.94
N TRP A 550 -8.39 -25.81 4.02
CA TRP A 550 -7.84 -24.48 4.27
C TRP A 550 -8.62 -23.76 5.37
N LEU A 551 -7.92 -23.22 6.38
CA LEU A 551 -8.53 -22.38 7.42
C LEU A 551 -9.26 -21.18 6.80
N PHE A 552 -8.63 -20.57 5.79
CA PHE A 552 -9.18 -19.48 5.00
C PHE A 552 -9.31 -19.89 3.53
N PRO A 553 -10.46 -20.46 3.10
CA PRO A 553 -10.64 -20.91 1.72
C PRO A 553 -10.69 -19.76 0.70
N SER A 554 -10.27 -20.04 -0.53
CA SER A 554 -10.42 -19.10 -1.65
C SER A 554 -11.88 -18.97 -2.07
N LYS A 555 -12.29 -17.76 -2.46
CA LYS A 555 -13.60 -17.53 -3.07
C LYS A 555 -13.71 -18.16 -4.46
N ALA A 556 -12.61 -18.23 -5.20
CA ALA A 556 -12.61 -18.53 -6.64
C ALA A 556 -12.26 -20.00 -6.97
N HIS A 557 -11.49 -20.66 -6.11
CA HIS A 557 -10.96 -22.00 -6.38
C HIS A 557 -11.18 -22.87 -5.13
N LEU A 558 -11.62 -24.12 -5.33
CA LEU A 558 -11.91 -25.05 -4.24
C LEU A 558 -10.64 -25.45 -3.48
N ASP A 559 -9.57 -25.77 -4.23
CA ASP A 559 -8.34 -26.35 -3.67
C ASP A 559 -7.26 -25.32 -3.38
N GLN A 560 -7.62 -24.03 -3.30
CA GLN A 560 -6.66 -22.97 -3.02
C GLN A 560 -7.00 -22.17 -1.76
N PRO A 561 -5.97 -21.71 -1.04
CA PRO A 561 -6.14 -20.78 0.06
C PRO A 561 -6.60 -19.41 -0.43
N ARG A 562 -7.12 -18.61 0.51
CA ARG A 562 -7.32 -17.18 0.28
C ARG A 562 -5.99 -16.51 -0.06
N HIS A 563 -5.95 -15.80 -1.19
CA HIS A 563 -4.75 -15.11 -1.64
C HIS A 563 -4.13 -14.19 -0.56
N LYS A 564 -2.84 -14.39 -0.25
CA LYS A 564 -2.10 -13.71 0.83
C LYS A 564 -2.21 -12.19 0.82
N GLY A 565 -2.12 -11.57 -0.37
CA GLY A 565 -2.25 -10.12 -0.50
C GLY A 565 -3.66 -9.61 -0.19
N GLY A 566 -4.68 -10.41 -0.50
CA GLY A 566 -6.08 -10.08 -0.21
C GLY A 566 -6.37 -10.17 1.29
N LEU A 567 -5.89 -11.22 1.95
CA LEU A 567 -6.01 -11.40 3.41
C LEU A 567 -5.26 -10.29 4.16
N GLY A 568 -3.99 -10.04 3.82
CA GLY A 568 -3.18 -9.00 4.48
C GLY A 568 -3.77 -7.60 4.37
N ASN A 569 -4.33 -7.24 3.21
CA ASN A 569 -5.02 -5.96 3.02
C ASN A 569 -6.30 -5.87 3.87
N ALA A 570 -7.07 -6.96 3.96
CA ALA A 570 -8.29 -7.00 4.75
C ALA A 570 -8.00 -6.86 6.26
N ILE A 571 -6.96 -7.52 6.77
CA ILE A 571 -6.45 -7.36 8.15
C ILE A 571 -6.06 -5.90 8.40
N SER A 572 -5.24 -5.32 7.52
CA SER A 572 -4.79 -3.93 7.67
C SER A 572 -5.95 -2.93 7.71
N LEU A 573 -6.97 -3.16 6.88
CA LEU A 573 -8.15 -2.32 6.83
C LEU A 573 -9.02 -2.48 8.08
N ALA A 574 -9.17 -3.69 8.62
CA ALA A 574 -9.90 -3.94 9.86
C ALA A 574 -9.25 -3.21 11.04
N ILE A 575 -7.92 -3.34 11.20
CA ILE A 575 -7.17 -2.63 12.23
C ILE A 575 -7.33 -1.11 12.06
N HIS A 576 -7.22 -0.61 10.83
CA HIS A 576 -7.40 0.82 10.60
C HIS A 576 -8.79 1.34 10.97
N ARG A 577 -9.85 0.57 10.66
CA ARG A 577 -11.24 0.96 10.95
C ARG A 577 -11.55 0.96 12.45
N SER A 578 -11.06 -0.04 13.18
CA SER A 578 -11.41 -0.22 14.60
C SER A 578 -10.42 0.42 15.56
N VAL A 579 -9.12 0.45 15.23
CA VAL A 579 -8.04 0.98 16.09
C VAL A 579 -7.57 2.37 15.65
N GLY A 580 -7.83 2.75 14.39
CA GLY A 580 -7.39 4.04 13.84
C GLY A 580 -5.95 4.05 13.30
N VAL A 581 -5.25 2.91 13.35
CA VAL A 581 -3.83 2.78 13.00
C VAL A 581 -3.65 1.92 11.76
N ARG A 582 -2.71 2.27 10.87
CA ARG A 582 -2.39 1.44 9.70
C ARG A 582 -1.26 0.47 9.99
N MET A 583 -1.64 -0.79 10.18
CA MET A 583 -0.72 -1.88 10.49
C MET A 583 -0.85 -2.98 9.44
N SER A 584 0.29 -3.44 8.91
CA SER A 584 0.37 -4.61 8.02
C SER A 584 0.69 -5.87 8.83
N THR A 585 0.47 -7.05 8.25
CA THR A 585 0.77 -8.34 8.88
C THR A 585 2.22 -8.46 9.32
N HIS A 586 3.17 -8.01 8.50
CA HIS A 586 4.59 -7.97 8.87
C HIS A 586 4.89 -7.13 10.13
N GLN A 587 4.03 -6.19 10.48
CA GLN A 587 4.22 -5.32 11.65
C GLN A 587 3.75 -5.95 12.96
N PHE A 588 3.00 -7.05 12.95
CA PHE A 588 2.72 -7.83 14.17
C PHE A 588 3.99 -8.34 14.82
N ARG A 589 4.99 -8.68 14.01
CA ARG A 589 6.32 -9.06 14.47
C ARG A 589 7.05 -7.92 15.19
N ALA A 590 6.89 -6.68 14.71
CA ALA A 590 7.42 -5.52 15.42
C ALA A 590 6.65 -5.23 16.71
N LEU A 591 5.33 -5.45 16.71
CA LEU A 591 4.50 -5.32 17.91
C LEU A 591 4.87 -6.35 18.98
N ALA A 592 5.02 -7.62 18.60
CA ALA A 592 5.46 -8.69 19.49
C ALA A 592 6.81 -8.36 20.12
N GLY A 593 7.77 -7.91 19.31
CA GLY A 593 9.09 -7.53 19.83
C GLY A 593 9.04 -6.34 20.80
N ALA A 594 8.15 -5.38 20.56
CA ALA A 594 7.93 -4.26 21.48
C ALA A 594 7.32 -4.72 22.82
N PHE A 595 6.40 -5.70 22.81
CA PHE A 595 5.84 -6.27 24.02
C PHE A 595 6.86 -7.09 24.81
N ILE A 596 7.62 -7.97 24.16
CA ILE A 596 8.66 -8.79 24.79
C ILE A 596 9.71 -7.88 25.46
N LEU A 597 10.29 -6.94 24.70
CA LEU A 597 11.33 -6.06 25.22
C LEU A 597 10.81 -4.98 26.17
N GLY A 598 9.52 -4.64 26.07
CA GLY A 598 8.84 -3.76 27.01
C GLY A 598 8.61 -4.42 28.36
N ALA A 599 8.31 -5.72 28.39
CA ALA A 599 8.14 -6.50 29.60
C ALA A 599 9.49 -6.90 30.22
N ASN A 600 10.41 -7.42 29.40
CA ASN A 600 11.76 -7.77 29.80
C ASN A 600 12.79 -7.26 28.77
N PRO A 601 13.51 -6.17 29.07
CA PRO A 601 14.54 -5.61 28.19
C PRO A 601 15.67 -6.59 27.84
N HIS A 602 15.90 -7.62 28.66
CA HIS A 602 16.97 -8.60 28.46
C HIS A 602 16.53 -9.84 27.66
N ALA A 603 15.24 -9.96 27.31
CA ALA A 603 14.66 -11.08 26.57
C ALA A 603 14.95 -11.04 25.05
N ILE A 604 16.22 -10.85 24.67
CA ILE A 604 16.66 -10.79 23.27
C ILE A 604 16.55 -12.19 22.62
N GLU A 605 16.76 -13.24 23.40
CA GLU A 605 16.65 -14.61 22.91
C GLU A 605 15.19 -15.01 22.67
N ASP A 606 14.28 -14.66 23.58
CA ASP A 606 12.83 -14.83 23.36
C ASP A 606 12.39 -14.10 22.10
N LEU A 607 12.87 -12.87 21.89
CA LEU A 607 12.64 -12.12 20.66
C LEU A 607 13.16 -12.86 19.43
N ARG A 608 14.37 -13.45 19.49
CA ARG A 608 14.96 -14.21 18.38
C ARG A 608 14.14 -15.44 18.03
N LEU A 609 13.67 -16.18 19.04
CA LEU A 609 12.87 -17.39 18.90
C LEU A 609 11.47 -17.07 18.37
N VAL A 610 10.75 -16.13 18.98
CA VAL A 610 9.39 -15.72 18.56
C VAL A 610 9.39 -15.14 17.15
N LEU A 611 10.43 -14.38 16.78
CA LEU A 611 10.59 -13.87 15.43
C LEU A 611 11.29 -14.87 14.50
N GLY A 612 11.74 -16.03 14.96
CA GLY A 612 12.47 -16.98 14.10
C GLY A 612 13.62 -16.33 13.32
N HIS A 613 14.32 -15.37 13.92
CA HIS A 613 15.48 -14.73 13.31
C HIS A 613 16.64 -15.71 13.33
N THR A 614 17.19 -16.03 12.16
CA THR A 614 18.32 -16.95 12.03
C THR A 614 19.59 -16.39 12.66
N THR A 615 19.75 -15.05 12.68
CA THR A 615 20.92 -14.40 13.25
C THR A 615 20.55 -13.49 14.43
N PHE A 616 21.39 -13.56 15.46
CA PHE A 616 21.31 -12.69 16.63
C PHE A 616 21.40 -11.19 16.25
N ASP A 617 22.23 -10.83 15.26
CA ASP A 617 22.37 -9.47 14.74
C ASP A 617 21.03 -8.87 14.27
N THR A 618 20.12 -9.68 13.71
CA THR A 618 18.80 -9.19 13.29
C THR A 618 17.95 -8.79 14.50
N SER A 619 17.98 -9.58 15.58
CA SER A 619 17.30 -9.26 16.85
C SER A 619 17.98 -8.10 17.58
N MET A 620 19.31 -8.01 17.56
CA MET A 620 20.07 -6.94 18.18
C MET A 620 19.76 -5.57 17.54
N ARG A 621 19.54 -5.48 16.23
CA ARG A 621 19.11 -4.23 15.57
C ARG A 621 17.72 -3.77 16.03
N PHE A 622 16.81 -4.73 16.25
CA PHE A 622 15.50 -4.46 16.82
C PHE A 622 15.66 -3.94 18.25
N TYR A 623 16.43 -4.64 19.08
CA TYR A 623 16.78 -4.22 20.44
C TYR A 623 17.42 -2.82 20.49
N ALA A 624 18.43 -2.53 19.66
CA ALA A 624 19.12 -1.24 19.62
C ALA A 624 18.19 -0.06 19.28
N SER A 625 17.06 -0.34 18.62
CA SER A 625 16.03 0.65 18.31
C SER A 625 15.06 0.91 19.47
N TRP A 626 14.93 -0.05 20.39
CA TRP A 626 14.02 -0.01 21.54
C TRP A 626 14.72 0.35 22.86
N ALA A 627 15.95 -0.13 23.05
CA ALA A 627 16.74 -0.04 24.27
C ALA A 627 16.84 1.37 24.89
N PRO A 628 16.98 2.48 24.11
CA PRO A 628 17.08 3.81 24.70
C PRO A 628 15.86 4.19 25.57
N LYS A 629 14.65 3.79 25.17
CA LYS A 629 13.41 4.11 25.93
C LYS A 629 13.39 3.38 27.27
N GLY A 630 13.64 2.08 27.26
CA GLY A 630 13.70 1.28 28.48
C GLY A 630 14.83 1.70 29.42
N ALA A 631 15.99 2.06 28.86
CA ALA A 631 17.13 2.54 29.65
C ALA A 631 16.82 3.86 30.36
N ILE A 632 16.18 4.82 29.68
CA ILE A 632 15.76 6.10 30.29
C ILE A 632 14.72 5.87 31.38
N ALA A 633 13.71 5.03 31.15
CA ALA A 633 12.70 4.74 32.16
C ALA A 633 13.31 4.14 33.44
N ARG A 634 14.23 3.18 33.30
CA ARG A 634 14.97 2.61 34.44
C ARG A 634 15.85 3.64 35.14
N LEU A 635 16.55 4.50 34.39
CA LEU A 635 17.32 5.59 34.97
C LEU A 635 16.42 6.54 35.76
N THR A 636 15.26 6.91 35.22
CA THR A 636 14.28 7.75 35.92
C THR A 636 13.81 7.10 37.22
N GLU A 637 13.54 5.79 37.21
CA GLU A 637 13.16 5.04 38.41
C GLU A 637 14.28 5.02 39.45
N VAL A 638 15.51 4.69 39.04
CA VAL A 638 16.70 4.72 39.91
C VAL A 638 16.90 6.10 40.52
N LEU A 639 16.88 7.16 39.70
CA LEU A 639 17.03 8.54 40.17
C LEU A 639 15.88 8.95 41.11
N THR A 640 14.65 8.52 40.84
CA THR A 640 13.50 8.82 41.70
C THR A 640 13.63 8.13 43.06
N THR A 641 14.06 6.86 43.05
CA THR A 641 14.31 6.09 44.27
C THR A 641 15.46 6.69 45.08
N GLU A 642 16.59 7.01 44.44
CA GLU A 642 17.74 7.63 45.12
C GLU A 642 17.41 9.02 45.67
N ARG A 643 16.64 9.83 44.94
CA ARG A 643 16.12 11.12 45.45
C ARG A 643 15.25 10.95 46.69
N ARG A 644 14.40 9.91 46.74
CA ARG A 644 13.59 9.63 47.92
C ARG A 644 14.45 9.20 49.11
N ARG A 645 15.44 8.33 48.87
CA ARG A 645 16.35 7.80 49.89
C ARG A 645 17.24 8.89 50.50
N THR A 646 17.78 9.77 49.66
CA THR A 646 18.76 10.78 50.08
C THR A 646 18.13 12.12 50.48
N ARG A 647 16.80 12.26 50.43
CA ARG A 647 16.09 13.52 50.72
C ARG A 647 16.45 14.13 52.06
N LEU A 648 16.38 13.35 53.15
CA LEU A 648 16.66 13.86 54.50
C LEU A 648 18.13 14.26 54.69
N ILE A 649 19.05 13.53 54.06
CA ILE A 649 20.49 13.84 54.05
C ILE A 649 20.73 15.16 53.30
N ALA A 650 20.09 15.33 52.16
CA ALA A 650 20.16 16.55 51.36
C ALA A 650 19.56 17.74 52.12
N ASP A 651 18.37 17.59 52.70
CA ASP A 651 17.69 18.64 53.48
C ASP A 651 18.56 19.09 54.68
N ALA A 652 19.18 18.16 55.41
CA ALA A 652 20.10 18.47 56.50
C ALA A 652 21.39 19.17 56.04
N ALA A 653 21.98 18.71 54.92
CA ALA A 653 23.16 19.33 54.33
C ALA A 653 22.89 20.76 53.84
N PHE A 654 21.75 20.98 53.18
CA PHE A 654 21.32 22.31 52.72
C PHE A 654 20.95 23.22 53.90
N ALA A 655 20.28 22.72 54.93
CA ALA A 655 19.99 23.48 56.14
C ALA A 655 21.27 23.91 56.88
N LYS A 656 22.30 23.05 56.95
CA LYS A 656 23.61 23.38 57.52
C LYS A 656 24.35 24.44 56.70
N ARG A 657 24.22 24.38 55.37
CA ARG A 657 24.85 25.34 54.43
C ARG A 657 24.12 26.69 54.37
N ASN A 658 22.81 26.70 54.64
CA ASN A 658 21.95 27.87 54.63
C ASN A 658 21.71 28.47 56.04
N ARG A 659 22.51 28.09 57.05
CA ARG A 659 22.54 28.77 58.37
C ARG A 659 23.01 30.22 58.18
N GLY A 660 22.07 31.10 57.82
CA GLY A 660 22.27 32.55 57.69
C GLY A 660 21.38 33.22 56.65
N VAL A 661 20.97 32.53 55.56
CA VAL A 661 20.25 33.18 54.45
C VAL A 661 19.37 32.17 53.70
N MET A 662 18.14 31.89 54.18
CA MET A 662 16.98 31.54 53.32
C MET A 662 15.70 31.34 54.16
N PRO A 663 14.53 31.85 53.72
CA PRO A 663 13.24 31.57 54.35
C PRO A 663 12.78 30.11 54.10
N PRO A 664 11.83 29.58 54.90
CA PRO A 664 11.43 28.17 54.82
C PRO A 664 10.83 27.83 53.45
N LEU A 665 11.24 26.69 52.88
CA LEU A 665 10.70 26.14 51.65
C LEU A 665 9.20 25.81 51.84
N VAL A 666 8.34 26.47 51.07
CA VAL A 666 6.92 26.14 50.96
C VAL A 666 6.80 24.67 50.49
N PRO A 667 6.02 23.82 51.18
CA PRO A 667 5.83 22.45 50.73
C PRO A 667 5.15 22.46 49.35
N LEU A 668 5.75 21.75 48.38
CA LEU A 668 5.10 21.48 47.11
C LEU A 668 3.74 20.82 47.37
N PRO A 669 2.67 21.22 46.67
CA PRO A 669 1.37 20.59 46.81
C PRO A 669 1.51 19.08 46.55
N PRO A 670 0.77 18.22 47.26
CA PRO A 670 0.86 16.78 47.07
C PRO A 670 0.57 16.46 45.61
N GLY A 671 1.63 16.05 44.89
CA GLY A 671 1.53 15.59 43.52
C GLY A 671 0.53 14.46 43.47
N VAL A 672 -0.41 14.57 42.53
CA VAL A 672 -1.53 13.64 42.29
C VAL A 672 -1.04 12.19 42.40
N ALA A 673 -1.23 11.63 43.60
CA ALA A 673 -1.03 10.23 43.85
C ALA A 673 -2.07 9.50 43.01
N GLY A 674 -1.59 8.58 42.17
CA GLY A 674 -2.44 7.70 41.38
C GLY A 674 -3.52 7.10 42.27
N ARG A 675 -4.76 7.10 41.75
CA ARG A 675 -5.93 6.43 42.33
C ARG A 675 -5.51 5.08 42.92
N LYS A 676 -5.52 4.98 44.25
CA LYS A 676 -5.45 3.71 44.96
C LYS A 676 -6.61 2.85 44.45
N ARG A 677 -6.27 1.68 43.90
CA ARG A 677 -7.19 0.56 43.70
C ARG A 677 -7.80 0.21 45.07
N GLY A 678 -9.11 0.28 45.17
CA GLY A 678 -9.84 -0.34 46.28
C GLY A 678 -9.70 -1.86 46.19
N ARG A 679 -9.24 -2.47 47.28
CA ARG A 679 -9.48 -3.88 47.60
C ARG A 679 -10.32 -3.90 48.88
N ARG A 680 -11.53 -4.42 48.72
CA ARG A 680 -12.39 -5.20 49.64
C ARG A 680 -12.33 -4.91 51.14
N GLN A 681 -13.51 -4.63 51.71
CA GLN A 681 -14.14 -5.64 52.55
C GLN A 681 -15.18 -6.38 51.72
#